data_AF-A0A2P4QI42-F1
#
_entry.id   AF-A0A2P4QI42-F1
#
_cell.length_a   1.000
_cell.length_b   1.000
_cell.length_c   1.000
_cell.angle_alpha   90.00
_cell.angle_beta   90.00
_cell.angle_gamma   90.00
#
_symmetry.space_group_name_H-M   'P 1'
#
loop_
_entity.id
_entity.type
_entity.pdbx_description
1 polymer ?
#
loop_
_entity_poly.entity_id
_entity_poly.type
_entity_poly.pdbx_seq_one_letter_code
_entity_poly.pdbx_strand_id
1 'polypeptide(L)'
;MWIKQFPPCDKKRKLVTSVGKDFEFRGRDNTFKILWEGKNDLNGIRGRFEDIKNNNKNAHPIPFLAGGPGTGKSRFLDELERLTKEHVNKDEKIRKTFKNMTFLNVTYGNESPPTSLDIRIGCEASLAFRILFDYFQPEGFNFRDFINSCKSSNKNINNLTLDSALKTIYTDFTERVIQNSSAEKQEILILIVGIDEFNKLYKINENFMDLITCISGIMCEPPAGIFFVPVLSGTIEGPIEDYIKSSLYKRLHLPLPLLENDDTIEIFGKAIRNEEFVRRNHHFRLCICDIGGHVKTLEYFYRFFVDRLEQLGNGNPYQVQVSEIIQSVKHRIIFDYNSNRYAIYLESTLAKAILGLPVQKNEKVNEQFNESYEDLDHAGILKLVQCKEEHYQIRIPYILVCLFVKQSGSNDLVFWKEMLIYEETMWWQSFEEFNARFWALRLHLFRLAGYSIVNLKELLRGAEFSRGLPDIEVILPETAIRLYRLKHQYPKKHQYPKKGDAPELCQLEENEDMNVTQNDFINIERLDEQYIEKYTDSVFINGPGAMFDVFSIHKINNINKTLIVIQQVKKTDPRAENSMIINNNRFNFEFNKVSEAMKNVSTDEWIFLFLTDASAKDLTIKCKNNSAFVGKEQFESFFGYTYSSRAQFACEPSEIHISSAPIEILNKYLGLDKKQCKILSVKRAHSKICDLEDMREMVGIGKNSKRFKVLKEFDEQKRLVFDMKNNNGEY
;
A
#
# COMPACT_ATOMS: atom_id res chain seq x y z
N MET A 1 -24.14 -44.92 10.09
CA MET A 1 -22.97 -44.01 10.17
C MET A 1 -22.94 -43.40 11.56
N TRP A 2 -21.83 -43.54 12.28
CA TRP A 2 -21.63 -42.98 13.63
C TRP A 2 -21.85 -41.45 13.69
N ILE A 3 -21.73 -40.76 12.55
CA ILE A 3 -21.87 -39.32 12.43
C ILE A 3 -23.31 -38.80 12.50
N LYS A 4 -24.33 -39.67 12.39
CA LYS A 4 -25.76 -39.29 12.47
C LYS A 4 -26.18 -38.69 13.82
N GLN A 5 -25.27 -38.68 14.80
CA GLN A 5 -25.46 -38.06 16.12
C GLN A 5 -25.31 -36.54 16.08
N PHE A 6 -24.69 -35.99 15.03
CA PHE A 6 -24.43 -34.56 14.90
C PHE A 6 -25.28 -33.99 13.76
N PRO A 7 -26.20 -33.04 14.02
CA PRO A 7 -26.86 -32.32 12.95
C PRO A 7 -25.85 -31.33 12.33
N PRO A 8 -25.71 -31.27 11.00
CA PRO A 8 -24.93 -30.23 10.37
C PRO A 8 -25.54 -28.87 10.64
N CYS A 9 -24.66 -27.88 10.71
CA CYS A 9 -24.98 -26.55 11.17
C CYS A 9 -24.94 -25.58 10.01
N ASP A 10 -25.96 -24.72 9.92
CA ASP A 10 -25.99 -23.64 8.92
C ASP A 10 -25.05 -22.49 9.29
N LYS A 11 -24.56 -22.42 10.53
CA LYS A 11 -23.60 -21.40 10.95
C LYS A 11 -22.21 -21.78 10.47
N LYS A 12 -21.55 -20.88 9.74
CA LYS A 12 -20.19 -21.10 9.29
C LYS A 12 -19.18 -20.73 10.36
N ARG A 13 -18.16 -21.57 10.49
CA ARG A 13 -16.96 -21.19 11.24
C ARG A 13 -16.25 -20.05 10.51
N LYS A 14 -15.88 -19.03 11.27
CA LYS A 14 -15.07 -17.91 10.78
C LYS A 14 -13.62 -18.14 11.18
N LEU A 15 -12.71 -18.02 10.21
CA LEU A 15 -11.28 -18.15 10.43
C LEU A 15 -10.71 -16.88 11.09
N VAL A 16 -11.26 -15.71 10.74
CA VAL A 16 -10.86 -14.44 11.33
C VAL A 16 -11.70 -14.14 12.57
N THR A 17 -11.04 -14.10 13.73
CA THR A 17 -11.67 -13.77 15.03
C THR A 17 -11.29 -12.38 15.54
N SER A 18 -10.37 -11.68 14.86
CA SER A 18 -9.98 -10.30 15.18
C SER A 18 -11.09 -9.29 14.85
N VAL A 19 -10.87 -8.01 15.17
CA VAL A 19 -11.77 -6.92 14.76
C VAL A 19 -11.99 -6.83 13.25
N GLY A 20 -11.06 -7.38 12.46
CA GLY A 20 -11.17 -7.44 11.00
C GLY A 20 -12.27 -8.38 10.51
N LYS A 21 -12.90 -9.19 11.37
CA LYS A 21 -13.98 -10.13 11.02
C LYS A 21 -15.23 -9.44 10.45
N ASP A 22 -15.46 -8.18 10.82
CA ASP A 22 -16.65 -7.42 10.42
C ASP A 22 -16.41 -6.53 9.19
N PHE A 23 -15.17 -6.46 8.67
CA PHE A 23 -14.86 -5.66 7.49
C PHE A 23 -15.42 -6.32 6.23
N GLU A 24 -16.20 -5.62 5.42
CA GLU A 24 -16.45 -6.08 4.05
C GLU A 24 -15.17 -5.86 3.23
N PHE A 25 -14.40 -6.92 2.96
CA PHE A 25 -13.10 -6.76 2.31
C PHE A 25 -13.28 -6.44 0.81
N ARG A 26 -12.61 -5.38 0.36
CA ARG A 26 -12.57 -4.90 -1.03
C ARG A 26 -11.22 -5.24 -1.68
N GLY A 27 -11.05 -4.96 -2.97
CA GLY A 27 -9.76 -5.17 -3.67
C GLY A 27 -9.37 -6.64 -3.94
N ARG A 28 -10.31 -7.59 -3.88
CA ARG A 28 -10.06 -9.03 -4.11
C ARG A 28 -10.69 -9.59 -5.38
N ASP A 29 -11.31 -8.74 -6.18
CA ASP A 29 -12.06 -9.16 -7.37
C ASP A 29 -11.16 -9.88 -8.39
N ASN A 30 -9.93 -9.41 -8.59
CA ASN A 30 -9.00 -10.09 -9.50
C ASN A 30 -8.57 -11.46 -8.97
N THR A 31 -8.29 -11.57 -7.66
CA THR A 31 -7.97 -12.86 -7.02
C THR A 31 -9.11 -13.85 -7.20
N PHE A 32 -10.34 -13.40 -6.95
CA PHE A 32 -11.53 -14.23 -7.11
C PHE A 32 -11.82 -14.56 -8.58
N LYS A 33 -11.64 -13.61 -9.49
CA LYS A 33 -11.76 -13.82 -10.94
C LYS A 33 -10.82 -14.93 -11.41
N ILE A 34 -9.58 -14.93 -10.94
CA ILE A 34 -8.62 -16.01 -11.25
C ILE A 34 -9.11 -17.34 -10.67
N LEU A 35 -9.59 -17.38 -9.42
CA LEU A 35 -10.17 -18.60 -8.84
C LEU A 35 -11.35 -19.12 -9.67
N TRP A 36 -12.22 -18.23 -10.14
CA TRP A 36 -13.45 -18.58 -10.84
C TRP A 36 -13.23 -18.99 -12.29
N GLU A 37 -12.52 -18.17 -13.08
CA GLU A 37 -12.32 -18.36 -14.52
C GLU A 37 -11.01 -19.10 -14.85
N GLY A 38 -9.97 -18.95 -14.02
CA GLY A 38 -8.64 -19.53 -14.27
C GLY A 38 -7.61 -18.52 -14.79
N LYS A 39 -6.41 -19.01 -15.15
CA LYS A 39 -5.30 -18.20 -15.67
C LYS A 39 -4.27 -19.08 -16.40
N ASN A 40 -3.65 -18.59 -17.49
CA ASN A 40 -2.54 -19.25 -18.20
C ASN A 40 -2.85 -20.72 -18.56
N ASP A 41 -3.98 -20.96 -19.24
CA ASP A 41 -4.50 -22.28 -19.64
C ASP A 41 -4.86 -23.22 -18.47
N LEU A 42 -4.87 -22.71 -17.23
CA LEU A 42 -5.35 -23.43 -16.06
C LEU A 42 -6.81 -23.06 -15.80
N ASN A 43 -7.67 -24.06 -15.72
CA ASN A 43 -9.09 -23.87 -15.42
C ASN A 43 -9.31 -23.33 -14.00
N GLY A 44 -10.21 -22.34 -13.87
CA GLY A 44 -10.82 -21.99 -12.58
C GLY A 44 -11.97 -22.93 -12.20
N ILE A 45 -12.73 -22.57 -11.16
CA ILE A 45 -13.92 -23.32 -10.70
C ILE A 45 -14.87 -23.64 -11.86
N ARG A 46 -15.14 -22.66 -12.74
CA ARG A 46 -16.07 -22.81 -13.85
C ARG A 46 -15.58 -23.85 -14.87
N GLY A 47 -14.36 -23.67 -15.40
CA GLY A 47 -13.78 -24.60 -16.38
C GLY A 47 -13.64 -26.01 -15.81
N ARG A 48 -13.24 -26.12 -14.53
CA ARG A 48 -13.18 -27.41 -13.81
C ARG A 48 -14.53 -28.11 -13.74
N PHE A 49 -15.61 -27.36 -13.54
CA PHE A 49 -16.95 -27.95 -13.50
C PHE A 49 -17.40 -28.42 -14.89
N GLU A 50 -17.10 -27.65 -15.94
CA GLU A 50 -17.36 -28.04 -17.34
C GLU A 50 -16.59 -29.32 -17.69
N ASP A 51 -15.36 -29.46 -17.16
CA ASP A 51 -14.46 -30.60 -17.30
C ASP A 51 -14.58 -31.63 -16.16
N ILE A 52 -15.71 -31.71 -15.44
CA ILE A 52 -15.85 -32.60 -14.26
C ILE A 52 -15.63 -34.10 -14.58
N LYS A 53 -15.82 -34.51 -15.83
CA LYS A 53 -15.59 -35.89 -16.32
C LYS A 53 -14.20 -36.11 -16.92
N ASN A 54 -13.38 -35.06 -16.96
CA ASN A 54 -12.04 -35.10 -17.52
C ASN A 54 -11.04 -35.39 -16.41
N ASN A 55 -10.43 -36.57 -16.43
CA ASN A 55 -9.47 -36.99 -15.40
C ASN A 55 -8.07 -36.40 -15.65
N ASN A 56 -7.91 -35.50 -16.62
CA ASN A 56 -6.65 -34.82 -16.89
C ASN A 56 -6.31 -33.85 -15.75
N LYS A 57 -5.18 -34.11 -15.09
CA LYS A 57 -4.62 -33.30 -14.00
C LYS A 57 -4.47 -31.83 -14.35
N ASN A 58 -4.22 -31.50 -15.62
CA ASN A 58 -4.08 -30.11 -16.07
C ASN A 58 -5.41 -29.35 -16.10
N ALA A 59 -6.53 -30.07 -16.25
CA ALA A 59 -7.87 -29.47 -16.24
C ALA A 59 -8.35 -29.17 -14.81
N HIS A 60 -7.69 -29.72 -13.77
CA HIS A 60 -8.06 -29.57 -12.36
C HIS A 60 -6.91 -29.04 -11.50
N PRO A 61 -6.40 -27.83 -11.79
CA PRO A 61 -5.32 -27.24 -11.01
C PRO A 61 -5.76 -26.94 -9.57
N ILE A 62 -4.85 -27.08 -8.61
CA ILE A 62 -5.16 -26.78 -7.20
C ILE A 62 -5.09 -25.25 -6.97
N PRO A 63 -6.19 -24.60 -6.54
CA PRO A 63 -6.18 -23.20 -6.15
C PRO A 63 -5.36 -22.98 -4.86
N PHE A 64 -4.44 -22.03 -4.90
CA PHE A 64 -3.49 -21.81 -3.83
C PHE A 64 -3.29 -20.33 -3.50
N LEU A 65 -3.50 -19.96 -2.23
CA LEU A 65 -3.24 -18.64 -1.65
C LEU A 65 -1.90 -18.66 -0.91
N ALA A 66 -0.88 -18.14 -1.57
CA ALA A 66 0.43 -17.89 -0.97
C ALA A 66 0.56 -16.44 -0.53
N GLY A 67 1.10 -16.21 0.65
CA GLY A 67 1.51 -14.87 1.07
C GLY A 67 2.02 -14.85 2.49
N GLY A 68 2.81 -13.83 2.81
CA GLY A 68 3.30 -13.62 4.16
C GLY A 68 2.18 -13.42 5.20
N PRO A 69 2.52 -13.47 6.50
CA PRO A 69 1.62 -13.10 7.58
C PRO A 69 1.00 -11.72 7.33
N GLY A 70 -0.32 -11.62 7.55
CA GLY A 70 -1.03 -10.34 7.46
C GLY A 70 -1.43 -9.87 6.07
N THR A 71 -1.29 -10.70 5.04
CA THR A 71 -1.75 -10.43 3.67
C THR A 71 -3.25 -10.64 3.43
N GLY A 72 -3.99 -11.18 4.41
CA GLY A 72 -5.45 -11.39 4.33
C GLY A 72 -5.89 -12.74 3.75
N LYS A 73 -5.08 -13.80 3.86
CA LYS A 73 -5.41 -15.15 3.35
C LYS A 73 -6.66 -15.75 3.99
N SER A 74 -6.69 -15.89 5.33
CA SER A 74 -7.83 -16.41 6.08
C SER A 74 -9.09 -15.57 5.84
N ARG A 75 -8.92 -14.26 5.65
CA ARG A 75 -10.01 -13.34 5.31
C ARG A 75 -10.62 -13.65 3.95
N PHE A 76 -9.80 -13.90 2.93
CA PHE A 76 -10.29 -14.29 1.60
C PHE A 76 -11.08 -15.60 1.66
N LEU A 77 -10.61 -16.59 2.43
CA LEU A 77 -11.34 -17.84 2.65
C LEU A 77 -12.71 -17.63 3.31
N ASP A 78 -12.80 -16.76 4.32
CA ASP A 78 -14.07 -16.39 4.97
C ASP A 78 -15.09 -15.70 4.05
N GLU A 79 -14.64 -15.16 2.91
CA GLU A 79 -15.47 -14.43 1.93
C GLU A 79 -15.81 -15.24 0.67
N LEU A 80 -15.26 -16.45 0.51
CA LEU A 80 -15.48 -17.28 -0.68
C LEU A 80 -16.96 -17.48 -0.99
N GLU A 81 -17.80 -17.68 0.02
CA GLU A 81 -19.24 -17.82 -0.18
C GLU A 81 -19.86 -16.59 -0.83
N ARG A 82 -19.61 -15.42 -0.25
CA ARG A 82 -20.19 -14.15 -0.73
C ARG A 82 -19.74 -13.92 -2.17
N LEU A 83 -18.44 -13.99 -2.42
CA LEU A 83 -17.84 -13.75 -3.73
C LEU A 83 -18.34 -14.73 -4.80
N THR A 84 -18.50 -16.00 -4.43
CA THR A 84 -19.03 -17.03 -5.34
C THR A 84 -20.50 -16.81 -5.64
N LYS A 85 -21.33 -16.53 -4.63
CA LYS A 85 -22.75 -16.22 -4.84
C LYS A 85 -22.94 -14.99 -5.73
N GLU A 86 -22.14 -13.94 -5.53
CA GLU A 86 -22.17 -12.74 -6.38
C GLU A 86 -21.86 -13.05 -7.85
N HIS A 87 -20.95 -13.98 -8.13
CA HIS A 87 -20.63 -14.39 -9.51
C HIS A 87 -21.69 -15.32 -10.10
N VAL A 88 -22.11 -16.33 -9.34
CA VAL A 88 -23.12 -17.31 -9.76
C VAL A 88 -24.46 -16.63 -10.08
N ASN A 89 -24.84 -15.60 -9.33
CA ASN A 89 -26.10 -14.88 -9.54
C ASN A 89 -26.14 -14.00 -10.80
N LYS A 90 -25.00 -13.79 -11.49
CA LYS A 90 -24.95 -13.00 -12.74
C LYS A 90 -25.48 -13.78 -13.96
N ASP A 91 -25.54 -15.10 -13.89
CA ASP A 91 -25.97 -15.96 -15.00
C ASP A 91 -26.97 -17.02 -14.50
N GLU A 92 -28.17 -17.04 -15.07
CA GLU A 92 -29.24 -17.95 -14.63
C GLU A 92 -28.90 -19.43 -14.82
N LYS A 93 -28.14 -19.78 -15.88
CA LYS A 93 -27.68 -21.14 -16.14
C LYS A 93 -26.68 -21.55 -15.07
N ILE A 94 -25.71 -20.71 -14.77
CA ILE A 94 -24.74 -20.96 -13.69
C ILE A 94 -25.46 -21.05 -12.35
N ARG A 95 -26.43 -20.18 -12.07
CA ARG A 95 -27.23 -20.22 -10.83
C ARG A 95 -27.96 -21.55 -10.64
N LYS A 96 -28.55 -22.11 -11.70
CA LYS A 96 -29.21 -23.43 -11.65
C LYS A 96 -28.20 -24.55 -11.42
N THR A 97 -27.05 -24.49 -12.07
CA THR A 97 -25.98 -25.48 -11.92
C THR A 97 -25.35 -25.45 -10.52
N PHE A 98 -25.12 -24.26 -9.98
CA PHE A 98 -24.46 -24.03 -8.68
C PHE A 98 -25.45 -23.85 -7.52
N LYS A 99 -26.65 -24.44 -7.61
CA LYS A 99 -27.68 -24.26 -6.58
C LYS A 99 -27.34 -24.93 -5.24
N ASN A 100 -26.60 -26.04 -5.25
CA ASN A 100 -26.29 -26.85 -4.07
C ASN A 100 -24.85 -26.65 -3.63
N MET A 101 -24.46 -25.39 -3.42
CA MET A 101 -23.12 -25.07 -2.91
C MET A 101 -23.09 -25.14 -1.38
N THR A 102 -22.13 -25.89 -0.86
CA THR A 102 -21.76 -25.90 0.55
C THR A 102 -20.33 -25.36 0.67
N PHE A 103 -20.14 -24.42 1.61
CA PHE A 103 -18.83 -23.85 1.89
C PHE A 103 -18.39 -24.24 3.29
N LEU A 104 -17.16 -24.74 3.40
CA LEU A 104 -16.52 -25.13 4.66
C LEU A 104 -15.20 -24.40 4.82
N ASN A 105 -14.83 -24.09 6.06
CA ASN A 105 -13.56 -23.49 6.41
C ASN A 105 -12.86 -24.35 7.47
N VAL A 106 -11.81 -25.06 7.03
CA VAL A 106 -10.97 -25.87 7.91
C VAL A 106 -9.68 -25.13 8.20
N THR A 107 -9.13 -25.32 9.39
CA THR A 107 -7.89 -24.65 9.81
C THR A 107 -6.92 -25.61 10.50
N TYR A 108 -5.63 -25.37 10.27
CA TYR A 108 -4.53 -25.92 11.06
C TYR A 108 -3.95 -24.88 12.02
N GLY A 109 -4.68 -23.79 12.25
CA GLY A 109 -4.32 -22.71 13.15
C GLY A 109 -4.72 -22.94 14.59
N ASN A 110 -4.85 -21.84 15.34
CA ASN A 110 -4.96 -21.87 16.80
C ASN A 110 -6.12 -22.73 17.34
N GLU A 111 -7.19 -22.92 16.57
CA GLU A 111 -8.36 -23.72 16.99
C GLU A 111 -8.17 -25.23 16.82
N SER A 112 -7.38 -25.64 15.83
CA SER A 112 -7.08 -27.05 15.54
C SER A 112 -5.65 -27.23 15.04
N PRO A 113 -4.64 -26.87 15.86
CA PRO A 113 -3.25 -26.94 15.45
C PRO A 113 -2.85 -28.41 15.22
N PRO A 114 -1.96 -28.70 14.26
CA PRO A 114 -1.39 -30.02 14.09
C PRO A 114 -0.72 -30.51 15.38
N THR A 115 -0.94 -31.76 15.74
CA THR A 115 -0.35 -32.43 16.91
C THR A 115 0.16 -33.82 16.55
N SER A 116 0.74 -34.55 17.52
CA SER A 116 1.10 -35.96 17.36
C SER A 116 -0.10 -36.87 17.03
N LEU A 117 -1.33 -36.40 17.24
CA LEU A 117 -2.52 -37.10 16.76
C LEU A 117 -2.57 -37.13 15.23
N ASP A 118 -2.27 -36.02 14.56
CA ASP A 118 -2.28 -35.89 13.10
C ASP A 118 -1.23 -36.79 12.45
N ILE A 119 -0.06 -36.95 13.08
CA ILE A 119 0.97 -37.90 12.63
C ILE A 119 0.44 -39.34 12.70
N ARG A 120 -0.19 -39.70 13.82
CA ARG A 120 -0.69 -41.07 14.06
C ARG A 120 -1.82 -41.50 13.15
N ILE A 121 -2.70 -40.56 12.76
CA ILE A 121 -3.84 -40.86 11.86
C ILE A 121 -3.49 -40.63 10.39
N GLY A 122 -2.39 -39.93 10.10
CA GLY A 122 -1.99 -39.55 8.74
C GLY A 122 -2.61 -38.22 8.28
N CYS A 123 -1.94 -37.56 7.34
CA CYS A 123 -2.33 -36.24 6.83
C CYS A 123 -3.72 -36.25 6.16
N GLU A 124 -4.04 -37.30 5.40
CA GLU A 124 -5.34 -37.43 4.73
C GLU A 124 -6.48 -37.51 5.75
N ALA A 125 -6.39 -38.43 6.71
CA ALA A 125 -7.40 -38.58 7.75
C ALA A 125 -7.53 -37.30 8.58
N SER A 126 -6.40 -36.64 8.89
CA SER A 126 -6.35 -35.35 9.57
C SER A 126 -7.18 -34.27 8.87
N LEU A 127 -7.11 -34.18 7.53
CA LEU A 127 -7.96 -33.27 6.75
C LEU A 127 -9.42 -33.74 6.74
N ALA A 128 -9.65 -35.03 6.51
CA ALA A 128 -10.98 -35.63 6.47
C ALA A 128 -11.77 -35.36 7.76
N PHE A 129 -11.14 -35.52 8.93
CA PHE A 129 -11.77 -35.19 10.22
C PHE A 129 -12.10 -33.71 10.34
N ARG A 130 -11.24 -32.80 9.87
CA ARG A 130 -11.52 -31.35 9.95
C ARG A 130 -12.69 -30.97 9.06
N ILE A 131 -12.79 -31.55 7.86
CA ILE A 131 -13.92 -31.36 6.95
C ILE A 131 -15.23 -31.84 7.60
N LEU A 132 -15.22 -33.04 8.19
CA LEU A 132 -16.39 -33.56 8.90
C LEU A 132 -16.73 -32.71 10.14
N PHE A 133 -15.74 -32.29 10.92
CA PHE A 133 -15.96 -31.45 12.09
C PHE A 133 -16.58 -30.10 11.73
N ASP A 134 -16.13 -29.48 10.64
CA ASP A 134 -16.69 -28.20 10.18
C ASP A 134 -18.08 -28.35 9.55
N TYR A 135 -18.34 -29.46 8.84
CA TYR A 135 -19.67 -29.74 8.28
C TYR A 135 -20.70 -30.03 9.37
N PHE A 136 -20.35 -30.87 10.36
CA PHE A 136 -21.29 -31.33 11.39
C PHE A 136 -21.35 -30.44 12.63
N GLN A 137 -20.36 -29.57 12.87
CA GLN A 137 -20.27 -28.65 14.03
C GLN A 137 -20.91 -29.16 15.33
N PRO A 138 -20.39 -30.26 15.89
CA PRO A 138 -20.93 -30.84 17.12
C PRO A 138 -20.92 -29.82 18.27
N GLU A 139 -22.09 -29.47 18.80
CA GLU A 139 -22.21 -28.51 19.90
C GLU A 139 -21.44 -29.00 21.16
N GLY A 140 -20.63 -28.13 21.74
CA GLY A 140 -19.85 -28.43 22.95
C GLY A 140 -18.59 -29.26 22.72
N PHE A 141 -18.27 -29.66 21.49
CA PHE A 141 -17.05 -30.40 21.16
C PHE A 141 -15.99 -29.48 20.56
N ASN A 142 -14.77 -29.54 21.10
CA ASN A 142 -13.60 -29.09 20.34
C ASN A 142 -13.16 -30.19 19.36
N PHE A 143 -12.22 -29.86 18.47
CA PHE A 143 -11.76 -30.79 17.43
C PHE A 143 -11.21 -32.11 17.99
N ARG A 144 -10.50 -32.06 19.12
CA ARG A 144 -9.92 -33.24 19.77
C ARG A 144 -11.01 -34.14 20.35
N ASP A 145 -11.99 -33.54 21.01
CA ASP A 145 -13.13 -34.26 21.58
C ASP A 145 -13.94 -34.93 20.48
N PHE A 146 -14.12 -34.25 19.34
CA PHE A 146 -14.77 -34.81 18.17
C PHE A 146 -14.04 -36.07 17.69
N ILE A 147 -12.73 -36.00 17.44
CA ILE A 147 -11.96 -37.18 17.02
C ILE A 147 -12.06 -38.32 18.04
N ASN A 148 -12.00 -38.02 19.34
CA ASN A 148 -12.11 -39.06 20.37
C ASN A 148 -13.48 -39.74 20.35
N SER A 149 -14.56 -38.97 20.16
CA SER A 149 -15.93 -39.49 20.01
C SER A 149 -16.10 -40.32 18.74
N CYS A 150 -15.46 -39.88 17.65
CA CYS A 150 -15.38 -40.65 16.41
C CYS A 150 -14.71 -42.02 16.64
N LYS A 151 -13.58 -42.02 17.36
CA LYS A 151 -12.79 -43.23 17.67
C LYS A 151 -13.50 -44.20 18.59
N SER A 152 -14.22 -43.71 19.60
CA SER A 152 -15.01 -44.57 20.49
C SER A 152 -16.17 -45.23 19.74
N SER A 153 -16.73 -44.53 18.74
CA SER A 153 -17.85 -45.03 17.93
C SER A 153 -17.43 -45.96 16.78
N ASN A 154 -16.18 -45.88 16.31
CA ASN A 154 -15.67 -46.73 15.23
C ASN A 154 -14.14 -46.95 15.35
N LYS A 155 -13.71 -48.18 15.65
CA LYS A 155 -12.28 -48.53 15.78
C LYS A 155 -11.48 -48.42 14.47
N ASN A 156 -12.14 -48.49 13.31
CA ASN A 156 -11.48 -48.39 11.99
C ASN A 156 -11.26 -46.94 11.53
N ILE A 157 -11.61 -45.95 12.35
CA ILE A 157 -11.59 -44.54 11.94
C ILE A 157 -10.19 -43.95 11.78
N ASN A 158 -9.16 -44.66 12.23
CA ASN A 158 -7.76 -44.32 11.93
C ASN A 158 -7.45 -44.45 10.42
N ASN A 159 -8.29 -45.16 9.64
CA ASN A 159 -8.17 -45.30 8.18
C ASN A 159 -9.17 -44.41 7.43
N LEU A 160 -9.67 -43.33 8.04
CA LEU A 160 -10.59 -42.42 7.39
C LEU A 160 -9.92 -41.75 6.18
N THR A 161 -10.45 -41.99 4.98
CA THR A 161 -10.00 -41.33 3.75
C THR A 161 -10.80 -40.07 3.46
N LEU A 162 -10.24 -39.17 2.64
CA LEU A 162 -10.94 -37.99 2.15
C LEU A 162 -12.19 -38.40 1.35
N ASP A 163 -12.07 -39.41 0.49
CA ASP A 163 -13.20 -40.01 -0.25
C ASP A 163 -14.34 -40.44 0.69
N SER A 164 -14.02 -41.14 1.79
CA SER A 164 -15.03 -41.61 2.75
C SER A 164 -15.72 -40.46 3.48
N ALA A 165 -14.98 -39.40 3.83
CA ALA A 165 -15.56 -38.20 4.45
C ALA A 165 -16.50 -37.46 3.49
N LEU A 166 -16.10 -37.29 2.23
CA LEU A 166 -16.93 -36.66 1.21
C LEU A 166 -18.20 -37.47 0.92
N LYS A 167 -18.10 -38.81 0.82
CA LYS A 167 -19.27 -39.69 0.69
C LYS A 167 -20.21 -39.60 1.88
N THR A 168 -19.66 -39.43 3.09
CA THR A 168 -20.44 -39.23 4.31
C THR A 168 -21.27 -37.94 4.23
N ILE A 169 -20.65 -36.83 3.80
CA ILE A 169 -21.33 -35.55 3.57
C ILE A 169 -22.41 -35.69 2.49
N TYR A 170 -22.09 -36.31 1.36
CA TYR A 170 -23.05 -36.48 0.26
C TYR A 170 -24.25 -37.35 0.66
N THR A 171 -24.04 -38.38 1.47
CA THR A 171 -25.13 -39.21 2.00
C THR A 171 -26.10 -38.34 2.82
N ASP A 172 -25.60 -37.56 3.77
CA ASP A 172 -26.44 -36.62 4.56
C ASP A 172 -27.13 -35.57 3.67
N PHE A 173 -26.43 -34.99 2.69
CA PHE A 173 -27.00 -34.06 1.72
C PHE A 173 -28.17 -34.66 0.95
N THR A 174 -28.01 -35.87 0.40
CA THR A 174 -29.07 -36.56 -0.36
C THR A 174 -30.26 -36.92 0.53
N GLU A 175 -30.04 -37.39 1.76
CA GLU A 175 -31.12 -37.66 2.73
C GLU A 175 -31.97 -36.40 2.96
N ARG A 176 -31.35 -35.22 3.05
CA ARG A 176 -32.07 -33.93 3.21
C ARG A 176 -32.82 -33.50 1.96
N VAL A 177 -32.20 -33.62 0.79
CA VAL A 177 -32.85 -33.24 -0.49
C VAL A 177 -34.09 -34.10 -0.69
N ILE A 178 -34.01 -35.41 -0.43
CA ILE A 178 -35.16 -36.33 -0.51
C ILE A 178 -36.26 -35.94 0.49
N GLN A 179 -35.91 -35.53 1.72
CA GLN A 179 -36.89 -35.07 2.70
C GLN A 179 -37.59 -33.76 2.29
N ASN A 180 -36.87 -32.87 1.58
CA ASN A 180 -37.36 -31.53 1.24
C ASN A 180 -37.93 -31.40 -0.19
N SER A 181 -37.80 -32.42 -1.04
CA SER A 181 -38.29 -32.37 -2.42
C SER A 181 -38.80 -33.75 -2.90
N SER A 182 -40.01 -33.77 -3.47
CA SER A 182 -40.71 -34.98 -3.92
C SER A 182 -40.13 -35.62 -5.21
N ALA A 183 -38.88 -35.33 -5.56
CA ALA A 183 -38.27 -35.77 -6.81
C ALA A 183 -36.93 -36.49 -6.58
N GLU A 184 -36.82 -37.72 -7.08
CA GLU A 184 -35.62 -38.59 -7.07
C GLU A 184 -34.53 -38.15 -8.05
N LYS A 185 -34.27 -36.85 -8.21
CA LYS A 185 -33.20 -36.40 -9.11
C LYS A 185 -31.87 -36.44 -8.36
N GLN A 186 -30.91 -37.20 -8.88
CA GLN A 186 -29.52 -37.15 -8.41
C GLN A 186 -28.97 -35.73 -8.63
N GLU A 187 -28.76 -34.99 -7.56
CA GLU A 187 -28.23 -33.62 -7.60
C GLU A 187 -26.75 -33.63 -7.28
N ILE A 188 -25.99 -32.77 -7.98
CA ILE A 188 -24.56 -32.59 -7.69
C ILE A 188 -24.42 -31.67 -6.49
N LEU A 189 -23.67 -32.10 -5.48
CA LEU A 189 -23.21 -31.29 -4.36
C LEU A 189 -21.92 -30.57 -4.76
N ILE A 190 -21.89 -29.24 -4.64
CA ILE A 190 -20.67 -28.44 -4.88
C ILE A 190 -20.06 -28.09 -3.54
N LEU A 191 -18.96 -28.74 -3.20
CA LEU A 191 -18.30 -28.56 -1.92
C LEU A 191 -17.04 -27.71 -2.09
N ILE A 192 -17.10 -26.48 -1.61
CA ILE A 192 -15.99 -25.52 -1.64
C ILE A 192 -15.37 -25.46 -0.24
N VAL A 193 -14.10 -25.83 -0.12
CA VAL A 193 -13.43 -25.96 1.18
C VAL A 193 -12.21 -25.05 1.24
N GLY A 194 -12.27 -24.00 2.06
CA GLY A 194 -11.09 -23.22 2.43
C GLY A 194 -10.25 -23.98 3.45
N ILE A 195 -8.98 -24.22 3.14
CA ILE A 195 -8.05 -24.97 3.99
C ILE A 195 -6.94 -24.02 4.45
N ASP A 196 -7.06 -23.53 5.68
CA ASP A 196 -6.17 -22.50 6.22
C ASP A 196 -4.99 -23.07 7.02
N GLU A 197 -3.87 -22.34 6.97
CA GLU A 197 -2.60 -22.64 7.64
C GLU A 197 -2.09 -24.08 7.44
N PHE A 198 -2.42 -24.71 6.31
CA PHE A 198 -2.08 -26.12 6.05
C PHE A 198 -0.56 -26.38 6.12
N ASN A 199 0.26 -25.35 5.89
CA ASN A 199 1.72 -25.39 6.01
C ASN A 199 2.21 -25.75 7.42
N LYS A 200 1.40 -25.58 8.47
CA LYS A 200 1.73 -26.05 9.82
C LYS A 200 1.78 -27.58 9.92
N LEU A 201 1.00 -28.30 9.12
CA LEU A 201 1.01 -29.76 9.10
C LEU A 201 2.34 -30.30 8.54
N TYR A 202 2.87 -29.64 7.51
CA TYR A 202 4.16 -29.95 6.92
C TYR A 202 5.30 -29.91 7.96
N LYS A 203 5.27 -28.94 8.89
CA LYS A 203 6.32 -28.81 9.93
C LYS A 203 6.45 -30.00 10.87
N ILE A 204 5.45 -30.87 10.94
CA ILE A 204 5.43 -32.01 11.86
C ILE A 204 5.25 -33.36 11.17
N ASN A 205 5.09 -33.42 9.84
CA ASN A 205 4.83 -34.66 9.13
C ASN A 205 5.55 -34.70 7.77
N GLU A 206 6.49 -35.64 7.64
CA GLU A 206 7.30 -35.85 6.44
C GLU A 206 6.46 -36.36 5.24
N ASN A 207 5.32 -37.01 5.49
CA ASN A 207 4.41 -37.54 4.45
C ASN A 207 3.39 -36.49 3.94
N PHE A 208 3.78 -35.22 3.93
CA PHE A 208 2.90 -34.13 3.48
C PHE A 208 2.52 -34.26 1.99
N MET A 209 3.38 -34.85 1.16
CA MET A 209 3.13 -35.07 -0.28
C MET A 209 1.94 -36.00 -0.55
N ASP A 210 1.67 -36.94 0.36
CA ASP A 210 0.54 -37.86 0.23
C ASP A 210 -0.79 -37.09 0.33
N LEU A 211 -0.84 -36.02 1.13
CA LEU A 211 -2.02 -35.16 1.23
C LEU A 211 -2.30 -34.42 -0.08
N ILE A 212 -1.29 -33.79 -0.66
CA ILE A 212 -1.43 -33.07 -1.94
C ILE A 212 -1.83 -34.04 -3.05
N THR A 213 -1.24 -35.23 -3.07
CA THR A 213 -1.57 -36.30 -4.02
C THR A 213 -3.02 -36.76 -3.86
N CYS A 214 -3.47 -36.98 -2.61
CA CYS A 214 -4.85 -37.34 -2.30
C CYS A 214 -5.84 -36.25 -2.73
N ILE A 215 -5.62 -34.99 -2.35
CA ILE A 215 -6.48 -33.86 -2.73
C ILE A 215 -6.59 -33.78 -4.26
N SER A 216 -5.46 -33.89 -4.96
CA SER A 216 -5.43 -33.82 -6.43
C SER A 216 -6.15 -35.02 -7.07
N GLY A 217 -5.98 -36.22 -6.51
CA GLY A 217 -6.69 -37.41 -6.97
C GLY A 217 -8.21 -37.25 -6.85
N ILE A 218 -8.68 -36.78 -5.69
CA ILE A 218 -10.11 -36.50 -5.44
C ILE A 218 -10.63 -35.36 -6.33
N MET A 219 -9.81 -34.38 -6.69
CA MET A 219 -10.22 -33.34 -7.64
C MET A 219 -10.41 -33.86 -9.07
N CYS A 220 -9.62 -34.86 -9.48
CA CYS A 220 -9.71 -35.47 -10.82
C CYS A 220 -10.83 -36.53 -10.88
N GLU A 221 -10.98 -37.31 -9.80
CA GLU A 221 -11.97 -38.37 -9.68
C GLU A 221 -12.74 -38.22 -8.35
N PRO A 222 -13.62 -37.21 -8.25
CA PRO A 222 -14.40 -37.00 -7.03
C PRO A 222 -15.42 -38.13 -6.83
N PRO A 223 -15.86 -38.37 -5.59
CA PRO A 223 -16.96 -39.30 -5.34
C PRO A 223 -18.20 -38.92 -6.16
N ALA A 224 -18.94 -39.93 -6.64
CA ALA A 224 -20.11 -39.71 -7.48
C ALA A 224 -21.11 -38.73 -6.84
N GLY A 225 -21.53 -37.73 -7.62
CA GLY A 225 -22.45 -36.68 -7.16
C GLY A 225 -21.79 -35.51 -6.44
N ILE A 226 -20.46 -35.47 -6.33
CA ILE A 226 -19.74 -34.38 -5.66
C ILE A 226 -18.83 -33.65 -6.67
N PHE A 227 -18.83 -32.32 -6.61
CA PHE A 227 -17.79 -31.48 -7.19
C PHE A 227 -16.99 -30.84 -6.07
N PHE A 228 -15.71 -31.20 -5.96
CA PHE A 228 -14.84 -30.79 -4.84
C PHE A 228 -13.88 -29.66 -5.26
N VAL A 229 -13.92 -28.55 -4.52
CA VAL A 229 -13.09 -27.36 -4.75
C VAL A 229 -12.33 -27.01 -3.47
N PRO A 230 -11.11 -27.55 -3.30
CA PRO A 230 -10.23 -27.12 -2.21
C PRO A 230 -9.57 -25.78 -2.57
N VAL A 231 -9.49 -24.86 -1.61
CA VAL A 231 -8.71 -23.62 -1.72
C VAL A 231 -7.69 -23.60 -0.59
N LEU A 232 -6.43 -23.89 -0.91
CA LEU A 232 -5.35 -23.99 0.07
C LEU A 232 -4.83 -22.59 0.43
N SER A 233 -4.60 -22.33 1.72
CA SER A 233 -3.99 -21.10 2.25
C SER A 233 -2.85 -21.43 3.21
N GLY A 234 -1.70 -20.80 3.00
CA GLY A 234 -0.57 -20.95 3.90
C GLY A 234 0.51 -19.90 3.68
N THR A 235 1.37 -19.74 4.69
CA THR A 235 2.64 -19.05 4.49
C THR A 235 3.59 -20.05 3.87
N ILE A 236 3.88 -19.90 2.58
CA ILE A 236 4.85 -20.75 1.90
C ILE A 236 6.22 -20.46 2.51
N GLU A 237 6.89 -21.48 3.04
CA GLU A 237 8.35 -21.49 3.13
C GLU A 237 8.84 -22.14 1.83
N GLY A 238 9.92 -21.63 1.21
CA GLY A 238 10.46 -22.09 -0.08
C GLY A 238 10.38 -23.61 -0.36
N PRO A 239 10.64 -24.49 0.62
CA PRO A 239 10.46 -25.93 0.46
C PRO A 239 9.06 -26.34 -0.02
N ILE A 240 7.97 -25.75 0.50
CA ILE A 240 6.60 -26.08 0.09
C ILE A 240 6.37 -25.71 -1.38
N GLU A 241 6.98 -24.62 -1.86
CA GLU A 241 6.85 -24.24 -3.26
C GLU A 241 7.55 -25.24 -4.19
N ASP A 242 8.75 -25.69 -3.82
CA ASP A 242 9.52 -26.68 -4.56
C ASP A 242 8.92 -28.10 -4.46
N TYR A 243 8.33 -28.45 -3.31
CA TYR A 243 7.56 -29.68 -3.14
C TYR A 243 6.32 -29.70 -4.02
N ILE A 244 5.59 -28.60 -4.12
CA ILE A 244 4.43 -28.57 -5.02
C ILE A 244 4.87 -28.43 -6.49
N LYS A 245 6.00 -27.77 -6.81
CA LYS A 245 6.60 -27.80 -8.17
C LYS A 245 6.98 -29.22 -8.60
N SER A 246 7.49 -30.04 -7.69
CA SER A 246 7.84 -31.44 -7.98
C SER A 246 6.64 -32.38 -8.10
N SER A 247 5.46 -31.95 -7.61
CA SER A 247 4.22 -32.67 -7.86
C SER A 247 3.83 -32.56 -9.34
N LEU A 248 3.38 -33.66 -9.97
CA LEU A 248 2.91 -33.69 -11.36
C LEU A 248 1.61 -32.86 -11.61
N TYR A 249 1.14 -32.09 -10.62
CA TYR A 249 -0.12 -31.37 -10.65
C TYR A 249 0.11 -29.85 -10.75
N LYS A 250 -0.58 -29.20 -11.69
CA LYS A 250 -0.48 -27.75 -11.87
C LYS A 250 -1.22 -27.00 -10.76
N ARG A 251 -0.72 -25.83 -10.39
CA ARG A 251 -1.32 -24.95 -9.38
C ARG A 251 -1.93 -23.73 -10.02
N LEU A 252 -3.12 -23.36 -9.56
CA LEU A 252 -3.71 -22.06 -9.85
C LEU A 252 -3.34 -21.10 -8.73
N HIS A 253 -2.25 -20.36 -8.92
CA HIS A 253 -1.79 -19.38 -7.93
C HIS A 253 -2.76 -18.19 -7.85
N LEU A 254 -3.29 -17.95 -6.65
CA LEU A 254 -4.21 -16.87 -6.35
C LEU A 254 -3.44 -15.68 -5.73
N PRO A 255 -3.23 -14.58 -6.46
CA PRO A 255 -2.46 -13.45 -5.96
C PRO A 255 -3.22 -12.73 -4.85
N LEU A 256 -2.53 -12.31 -3.79
CA LEU A 256 -3.06 -11.42 -2.77
C LEU A 256 -2.30 -10.08 -2.80
N PRO A 257 -2.69 -9.15 -3.69
CA PRO A 257 -2.08 -7.83 -3.72
C PRO A 257 -2.35 -7.06 -2.41
N LEU A 258 -1.54 -6.04 -2.15
CA LEU A 258 -1.87 -5.02 -1.16
C LEU A 258 -3.18 -4.34 -1.57
N LEU A 259 -3.98 -3.89 -0.60
CA LEU A 259 -5.19 -3.14 -0.90
C LEU A 259 -4.86 -1.79 -1.53
N GLU A 260 -5.70 -1.34 -2.46
CA GLU A 260 -5.59 0.01 -2.97
C GLU A 260 -6.09 1.02 -1.92
N ASN A 261 -5.67 2.29 -2.07
CA ASN A 261 -6.04 3.33 -1.11
C ASN A 261 -7.55 3.57 -1.08
N ASP A 262 -8.22 3.52 -2.23
CA ASP A 262 -9.67 3.72 -2.33
C ASP A 262 -10.46 2.58 -1.67
N ASP A 263 -10.03 1.33 -1.87
CA ASP A 263 -10.58 0.16 -1.18
C ASP A 263 -10.48 0.34 0.34
N THR A 264 -9.31 0.81 0.79
CA THR A 264 -9.02 1.01 2.21
C THR A 264 -9.89 2.11 2.83
N ILE A 265 -10.09 3.22 2.11
CA ILE A 265 -10.97 4.32 2.48
C ILE A 265 -12.43 3.82 2.58
N GLU A 266 -12.90 3.04 1.62
CA GLU A 266 -14.26 2.50 1.64
C GLU A 266 -14.49 1.56 2.83
N ILE A 267 -13.55 0.63 3.07
CA ILE A 267 -13.59 -0.29 4.21
C ILE A 267 -13.74 0.49 5.52
N PHE A 268 -12.93 1.53 5.74
CA PHE A 268 -13.00 2.34 6.95
C PHE A 268 -14.27 3.16 7.06
N GLY A 269 -14.68 3.82 5.98
CA GLY A 269 -15.88 4.65 5.95
C GLY A 269 -17.12 3.89 6.40
N LYS A 270 -17.25 2.64 5.93
CA LYS A 270 -18.30 1.71 6.35
C LYS A 270 -18.15 1.27 7.79
N ALA A 271 -16.94 0.90 8.20
CA ALA A 271 -16.69 0.34 9.52
C ALA A 271 -16.97 1.34 10.67
N ILE A 272 -16.61 2.62 10.49
CA ILE A 272 -16.91 3.68 11.48
C ILE A 272 -18.24 4.41 11.20
N ARG A 273 -18.97 4.01 10.15
CA ARG A 273 -20.22 4.62 9.68
C ARG A 273 -20.13 6.13 9.46
N ASN A 274 -18.99 6.60 8.96
CA ASN A 274 -18.74 8.01 8.68
C ASN A 274 -17.80 8.17 7.47
N GLU A 275 -18.34 7.94 6.28
CA GLU A 275 -17.56 8.04 5.05
C GLU A 275 -17.07 9.47 4.76
N GLU A 276 -17.82 10.47 5.20
CA GLU A 276 -17.44 11.88 5.02
C GLU A 276 -16.15 12.22 5.76
N PHE A 277 -16.02 11.79 7.02
CA PHE A 277 -14.79 11.96 7.80
C PHE A 277 -13.59 11.33 7.08
N VAL A 278 -13.71 10.08 6.64
CA VAL A 278 -12.61 9.34 6.00
C VAL A 278 -12.22 10.01 4.68
N ARG A 279 -13.18 10.51 3.89
CA ARG A 279 -12.89 11.18 2.61
C ARG A 279 -12.35 12.61 2.78
N ARG A 280 -12.74 13.34 3.83
CA ARG A 280 -12.38 14.76 4.02
C ARG A 280 -11.22 14.98 4.98
N ASN A 281 -10.92 14.05 5.89
CA ASN A 281 -9.82 14.19 6.82
C ASN A 281 -8.50 13.80 6.13
N HIS A 282 -7.79 14.82 5.64
CA HIS A 282 -6.53 14.66 4.92
C HIS A 282 -5.46 13.93 5.75
N HIS A 283 -5.30 14.25 7.03
CA HIS A 283 -4.31 13.57 7.88
C HIS A 283 -4.64 12.09 8.08
N PHE A 284 -5.93 11.77 8.25
CA PHE A 284 -6.40 10.38 8.29
C PHE A 284 -6.11 9.66 6.98
N ARG A 285 -6.44 10.26 5.83
CA ARG A 285 -6.15 9.68 4.50
C ARG A 285 -4.66 9.44 4.29
N LEU A 286 -3.81 10.38 4.72
CA LEU A 286 -2.35 10.22 4.68
C LEU A 286 -1.90 8.99 5.49
N CYS A 287 -2.41 8.85 6.72
CA CYS A 287 -2.11 7.69 7.57
C CYS A 287 -2.57 6.37 6.95
N ILE A 288 -3.75 6.36 6.31
CA ILE A 288 -4.26 5.21 5.57
C ILE A 288 -3.34 4.87 4.39
N CYS A 289 -2.90 5.88 3.63
CA CYS A 289 -1.98 5.67 2.52
C CYS A 289 -0.60 5.17 3.01
N ASP A 290 -0.16 5.61 4.19
CA ASP A 290 1.10 5.14 4.78
C ASP A 290 1.07 3.66 5.19
N ILE A 291 -0.11 3.15 5.57
CA ILE A 291 -0.36 1.72 5.80
C ILE A 291 -0.19 0.92 4.51
N GLY A 292 -0.35 1.57 3.35
CA GLY A 292 0.01 1.03 2.03
C GLY A 292 -0.70 -0.28 1.72
N GLY A 293 -1.97 -0.41 2.13
CA GLY A 293 -2.82 -1.56 1.82
C GLY A 293 -2.49 -2.85 2.57
N HIS A 294 -1.58 -2.82 3.56
CA HIS A 294 -1.23 -4.00 4.34
C HIS A 294 -2.32 -4.36 5.36
N VAL A 295 -3.01 -5.47 5.13
CA VAL A 295 -4.27 -5.84 5.81
C VAL A 295 -4.13 -5.91 7.33
N LYS A 296 -3.07 -6.52 7.83
CA LYS A 296 -2.91 -6.66 9.29
C LYS A 296 -2.61 -5.34 9.99
N THR A 297 -1.78 -4.51 9.35
CA THR A 297 -1.52 -3.16 9.84
C THR A 297 -2.79 -2.33 9.84
N LEU A 298 -3.60 -2.50 8.80
CA LEU A 298 -4.89 -1.86 8.67
C LEU A 298 -5.86 -2.25 9.80
N GLU A 299 -5.92 -3.53 10.15
CA GLU A 299 -6.69 -4.00 11.33
C GLU A 299 -6.24 -3.34 12.63
N TYR A 300 -4.92 -3.15 12.83
CA TYR A 300 -4.41 -2.46 14.02
C TYR A 300 -4.84 -1.01 14.07
N PHE A 301 -4.73 -0.31 12.94
CA PHE A 301 -5.16 1.08 12.85
C PHE A 301 -6.65 1.21 13.15
N TYR A 302 -7.48 0.35 12.58
CA TYR A 302 -8.91 0.32 12.87
C TYR A 302 -9.19 0.08 14.36
N ARG A 303 -8.62 -0.98 14.94
CA ARG A 303 -8.84 -1.33 16.34
C ARG A 303 -8.55 -0.14 17.25
N PHE A 304 -7.35 0.43 17.13
CA PHE A 304 -6.94 1.53 17.99
C PHE A 304 -7.78 2.78 17.76
N PHE A 305 -8.20 3.05 16.52
CA PHE A 305 -9.10 4.16 16.22
C PHE A 305 -10.47 3.97 16.89
N VAL A 306 -11.08 2.79 16.76
CA VAL A 306 -12.39 2.49 17.36
C VAL A 306 -12.32 2.46 18.88
N ASP A 307 -11.31 1.80 19.47
CA ASP A 307 -11.10 1.80 20.92
C ASP A 307 -11.02 3.25 21.46
N ARG A 308 -10.34 4.14 20.73
CA ARG A 308 -10.22 5.55 21.10
C ARG A 308 -11.53 6.32 20.93
N LEU A 309 -12.28 6.03 19.86
CA LEU A 309 -13.60 6.60 19.61
C LEU A 309 -14.60 6.21 20.70
N GLU A 310 -14.59 4.95 21.13
CA GLU A 310 -15.41 4.43 22.22
C GLU A 310 -15.04 5.07 23.56
N GLN A 311 -13.74 5.23 23.86
CA GLN A 311 -13.27 5.92 25.07
C GLN A 311 -13.74 7.39 25.17
N LEU A 312 -13.90 8.07 24.04
CA LEU A 312 -14.42 9.45 24.01
C LEU A 312 -15.91 9.51 24.34
N GLY A 313 -16.66 8.41 24.17
CA GLY A 313 -18.06 8.26 24.54
C GLY A 313 -19.07 9.08 23.73
N ASN A 314 -18.60 9.96 22.83
CA ASN A 314 -19.45 10.87 22.06
C ASN A 314 -19.58 10.49 20.56
N GLY A 315 -18.89 9.43 20.14
CA GLY A 315 -18.93 8.93 18.75
C GLY A 315 -18.37 9.90 17.71
N ASN A 316 -17.65 10.94 18.11
CA ASN A 316 -17.13 11.96 17.19
C ASN A 316 -15.71 11.61 16.71
N PRO A 317 -15.52 11.17 15.44
CA PRO A 317 -14.21 10.77 14.93
C PRO A 317 -13.22 11.94 14.81
N TYR A 318 -13.69 13.18 14.73
CA TYR A 318 -12.85 14.37 14.65
C TYR A 318 -12.11 14.72 15.95
N GLN A 319 -12.43 14.05 17.05
CA GLN A 319 -11.74 14.20 18.35
C GLN A 319 -10.67 13.13 18.56
N VAL A 320 -10.58 12.13 17.68
CA VAL A 320 -9.54 11.10 17.74
C VAL A 320 -8.23 11.69 17.21
N GLN A 321 -7.20 11.68 18.04
CA GLN A 321 -5.85 12.08 17.64
C GLN A 321 -5.23 10.98 16.78
N VAL A 322 -5.31 11.12 15.46
CA VAL A 322 -4.81 10.11 14.50
C VAL A 322 -3.30 9.86 14.65
N SER A 323 -2.54 10.87 15.07
CA SER A 323 -1.11 10.74 15.42
C SER A 323 -0.87 9.79 16.61
N GLU A 324 -1.74 9.74 17.62
CA GLU A 324 -1.63 8.75 18.71
C GLU A 324 -1.94 7.33 18.20
N ILE A 325 -2.91 7.21 17.28
CA ILE A 325 -3.31 5.94 16.67
C ILE A 325 -2.15 5.34 15.89
N ILE A 326 -1.54 6.10 14.99
CA ILE A 326 -0.44 5.58 14.17
C ILE A 326 0.80 5.24 15.00
N GLN A 327 1.09 5.96 16.10
CA GLN A 327 2.18 5.59 17.00
C GLN A 327 1.89 4.25 17.70
N SER A 328 0.63 4.02 18.09
CA SER A 328 0.19 2.73 18.62
C SER A 328 0.32 1.60 17.58
N VAL A 329 -0.02 1.88 16.32
CA VAL A 329 0.19 0.94 15.20
C VAL A 329 1.66 0.61 15.02
N LYS A 330 2.55 1.62 15.01
CA LYS A 330 4.00 1.43 14.90
C LYS A 330 4.52 0.50 15.99
N HIS A 331 4.21 0.77 17.26
CA HIS A 331 4.61 -0.10 18.37
C HIS A 331 4.13 -1.54 18.17
N ARG A 332 2.91 -1.73 17.66
CA ARG A 332 2.36 -3.05 17.42
C ARG A 332 3.08 -3.81 16.30
N ILE A 333 3.38 -3.13 15.18
CA ILE A 333 4.15 -3.70 14.07
C ILE A 333 5.54 -4.13 14.54
N ILE A 334 6.24 -3.27 15.27
CA ILE A 334 7.60 -3.54 15.77
C ILE A 334 7.62 -4.86 16.54
N PHE A 335 6.64 -5.05 17.42
CA PHE A 335 6.49 -6.26 18.22
C PHE A 335 6.15 -7.49 17.37
N ASP A 336 5.11 -7.41 16.53
CA ASP A 336 4.58 -8.57 15.81
C ASP A 336 5.48 -9.04 14.66
N TYR A 337 6.22 -8.14 14.01
CA TYR A 337 7.10 -8.46 12.87
C TYR A 337 8.58 -8.53 13.25
N ASN A 338 8.94 -8.27 14.52
CA ASN A 338 10.32 -8.16 14.97
C ASN A 338 11.18 -7.30 14.02
N SER A 339 10.67 -6.12 13.66
CA SER A 339 11.22 -5.28 12.58
C SER A 339 12.69 -4.90 12.77
N ASN A 340 13.14 -4.85 14.03
CA ASN A 340 14.55 -4.63 14.40
C ASN A 340 15.49 -5.67 13.77
N ARG A 341 15.06 -6.93 13.62
CA ARG A 341 15.86 -7.98 12.97
C ARG A 341 16.21 -7.60 11.54
N TYR A 342 15.24 -7.07 10.80
CA TYR A 342 15.37 -6.81 9.37
C TYR A 342 16.01 -5.44 9.08
N ALA A 343 15.76 -4.44 9.95
CA ALA A 343 16.23 -3.06 9.77
C ALA A 343 17.75 -2.93 9.56
N ILE A 344 18.54 -3.90 10.04
CA ILE A 344 20.01 -3.86 10.00
C ILE A 344 20.61 -4.19 8.61
N TYR A 345 19.85 -4.75 7.66
CA TYR A 345 20.38 -5.16 6.36
C TYR A 345 19.50 -4.83 5.14
N LEU A 346 18.38 -4.13 5.33
CA LEU A 346 17.44 -3.83 4.25
C LEU A 346 17.73 -2.55 3.46
N GLU A 347 18.85 -1.88 3.67
CA GLU A 347 19.15 -0.56 3.05
C GLU A 347 19.03 -0.58 1.53
N SER A 348 19.71 -1.53 0.88
CA SER A 348 19.63 -1.71 -0.58
C SER A 348 18.23 -2.12 -1.04
N THR A 349 17.54 -2.95 -0.25
CA THR A 349 16.15 -3.37 -0.52
C THR A 349 15.18 -2.19 -0.49
N LEU A 350 15.30 -1.31 0.52
CA LEU A 350 14.53 -0.07 0.60
C LEU A 350 14.83 0.84 -0.58
N ALA A 351 16.11 0.92 -0.99
CA ALA A 351 16.52 1.74 -2.11
C ALA A 351 15.90 1.25 -3.42
N LYS A 352 15.99 -0.05 -3.69
CA LYS A 352 15.37 -0.70 -4.85
C LYS A 352 13.85 -0.53 -4.84
N ALA A 353 13.19 -0.63 -3.68
CA ALA A 353 11.75 -0.45 -3.55
C ALA A 353 11.29 0.97 -3.90
N ILE A 354 11.93 2.01 -3.38
CA ILE A 354 11.56 3.41 -3.66
C ILE A 354 11.89 3.78 -5.11
N LEU A 355 13.04 3.33 -5.63
CA LEU A 355 13.41 3.60 -7.02
C LEU A 355 12.53 2.82 -8.02
N GLY A 356 11.94 1.70 -7.61
CA GLY A 356 11.24 0.78 -8.50
C GLY A 356 12.17 -0.12 -9.33
N LEU A 357 13.37 -0.44 -8.79
CA LEU A 357 14.33 -1.32 -9.44
C LEU A 357 13.81 -2.77 -9.43
N PRO A 358 13.84 -3.49 -10.56
CA PRO A 358 13.41 -4.89 -10.60
C PRO A 358 14.40 -5.80 -9.89
N VAL A 359 13.89 -6.87 -9.28
CA VAL A 359 14.66 -7.93 -8.62
C VAL A 359 14.18 -9.31 -9.04
N GLN A 360 14.99 -10.33 -8.80
CA GLN A 360 14.59 -11.74 -8.92
C GLN A 360 14.19 -12.30 -7.55
N LYS A 361 13.23 -13.23 -7.52
CA LYS A 361 12.74 -13.83 -6.26
C LYS A 361 13.84 -14.46 -5.40
N ASN A 362 14.72 -15.21 -6.04
CA ASN A 362 15.83 -15.97 -5.43
C ASN A 362 17.11 -15.13 -5.25
N GLU A 363 17.12 -13.87 -5.68
CA GLU A 363 18.24 -12.96 -5.45
C GLU A 363 18.36 -12.69 -3.93
N LYS A 364 19.59 -12.77 -3.42
CA LYS A 364 19.89 -12.47 -2.02
C LYS A 364 19.74 -10.98 -1.76
N VAL A 365 19.13 -10.65 -0.63
CA VAL A 365 18.89 -9.25 -0.25
C VAL A 365 20.14 -8.56 0.27
N ASN A 366 21.07 -9.34 0.81
CA ASN A 366 22.34 -8.89 1.34
C ASN A 366 23.35 -10.04 1.26
N GLU A 367 24.63 -9.79 0.95
CA GLU A 367 25.63 -10.85 0.84
C GLU A 367 25.94 -11.56 2.18
N GLN A 368 25.81 -10.82 3.30
CA GLN A 368 26.08 -11.32 4.64
C GLN A 368 24.93 -12.16 5.22
N PHE A 369 23.71 -11.97 4.70
CA PHE A 369 22.51 -12.67 5.16
C PHE A 369 22.03 -13.63 4.08
N ASN A 370 21.72 -14.88 4.45
CA ASN A 370 21.31 -15.89 3.48
C ASN A 370 19.82 -15.81 3.09
N GLU A 371 19.19 -14.64 3.21
CA GLU A 371 17.78 -14.44 2.89
C GLU A 371 17.61 -13.87 1.47
N SER A 372 16.65 -14.40 0.74
CA SER A 372 16.23 -13.94 -0.58
C SER A 372 15.05 -12.96 -0.50
N TYR A 373 14.74 -12.27 -1.60
CA TYR A 373 13.53 -11.44 -1.67
C TYR A 373 12.25 -12.26 -1.48
N GLU A 374 12.24 -13.51 -1.92
CA GLU A 374 11.16 -14.45 -1.69
C GLU A 374 10.97 -14.77 -0.20
N ASP A 375 12.06 -14.97 0.55
CA ASP A 375 11.99 -15.19 1.99
C ASP A 375 11.36 -13.98 2.72
N LEU A 376 11.66 -12.76 2.27
CA LEU A 376 11.07 -11.54 2.84
C LEU A 376 9.58 -11.35 2.49
N ASP A 377 9.13 -11.72 1.27
CA ASP A 377 7.68 -11.74 0.93
C ASP A 377 6.95 -12.78 1.79
N HIS A 378 7.57 -13.95 1.98
CA HIS A 378 7.06 -15.00 2.86
C HIS A 378 7.02 -14.59 4.34
N ALA A 379 7.98 -13.79 4.81
CA ALA A 379 7.96 -13.21 6.14
C ALA A 379 6.94 -12.06 6.29
N GLY A 380 6.36 -11.56 5.18
CA GLY A 380 5.44 -10.42 5.18
C GLY A 380 6.13 -9.07 5.42
N ILE A 381 7.43 -8.99 5.16
CA ILE A 381 8.27 -7.80 5.34
C ILE A 381 8.19 -6.86 4.14
N LEU A 382 7.99 -7.44 2.95
CA LEU A 382 7.77 -6.73 1.70
C LEU A 382 6.73 -7.49 0.86
N LYS A 383 6.35 -6.93 -0.29
CA LYS A 383 5.56 -7.64 -1.29
C LYS A 383 6.24 -7.63 -2.66
N LEU A 384 6.32 -8.79 -3.30
CA LEU A 384 6.77 -8.89 -4.69
C LEU A 384 5.58 -8.82 -5.65
N VAL A 385 5.70 -7.94 -6.66
CA VAL A 385 4.72 -7.79 -7.75
C VAL A 385 5.43 -8.04 -9.07
N GLN A 386 4.99 -9.06 -9.80
CA GLN A 386 5.61 -9.43 -11.07
C GLN A 386 5.44 -8.29 -12.10
N CYS A 387 6.55 -7.87 -12.70
CA CYS A 387 6.57 -6.80 -13.72
C CYS A 387 7.01 -7.30 -15.10
N LYS A 388 7.87 -8.34 -15.17
CA LYS A 388 8.27 -9.05 -16.39
C LYS A 388 8.48 -10.54 -16.09
N GLU A 389 8.78 -11.33 -17.11
CA GLU A 389 9.21 -12.73 -16.92
C GLU A 389 10.42 -12.76 -15.97
N GLU A 390 10.29 -13.53 -14.87
CA GLU A 390 11.26 -13.67 -13.78
C GLU A 390 11.65 -12.39 -12.99
N HIS A 391 11.04 -11.22 -13.28
CA HIS A 391 11.36 -9.96 -12.60
C HIS A 391 10.17 -9.39 -11.82
N TYR A 392 10.49 -8.85 -10.64
CA TYR A 392 9.52 -8.38 -9.66
C TYR A 392 9.88 -6.98 -9.18
N GLN A 393 8.87 -6.15 -8.97
CA GLN A 393 8.99 -4.92 -8.20
C GLN A 393 8.72 -5.19 -6.73
N ILE A 394 9.44 -4.48 -5.87
CA ILE A 394 9.29 -4.55 -4.42
C ILE A 394 8.31 -3.47 -3.98
N ARG A 395 7.26 -3.85 -3.27
CA ARG A 395 6.32 -2.94 -2.61
C ARG A 395 6.49 -3.03 -1.11
N ILE A 396 6.81 -1.90 -0.47
CA ILE A 396 6.89 -1.78 0.98
C ILE A 396 6.01 -0.59 1.39
N PRO A 397 4.99 -0.80 2.25
CA PRO A 397 4.25 0.29 2.86
C PRO A 397 5.15 1.36 3.47
N TYR A 398 4.82 2.64 3.28
CA TYR A 398 5.61 3.76 3.78
C TYR A 398 5.88 3.67 5.29
N ILE A 399 4.87 3.25 6.08
CA ILE A 399 5.02 3.08 7.53
C ILE A 399 6.13 2.08 7.90
N LEU A 400 6.30 1.00 7.12
CA LEU A 400 7.36 0.02 7.35
C LEU A 400 8.72 0.59 6.97
N VAL A 401 8.82 1.34 5.87
CA VAL A 401 10.06 2.04 5.48
C VAL A 401 10.50 3.00 6.58
N CYS A 402 9.59 3.80 7.14
CA CYS A 402 9.89 4.67 8.28
C CYS A 402 10.44 3.89 9.49
N LEU A 403 9.86 2.73 9.79
CA LEU A 403 10.29 1.90 10.91
C LEU A 403 11.68 1.33 10.67
N PHE A 404 11.93 0.74 9.50
CA PHE A 404 13.23 0.17 9.15
C PHE A 404 14.33 1.24 9.14
N VAL A 405 14.06 2.41 8.56
CA VAL A 405 15.03 3.53 8.57
C VAL A 405 15.28 4.03 9.99
N LYS A 406 14.24 4.20 10.81
CA LYS A 406 14.39 4.66 12.20
C LYS A 406 15.19 3.67 13.06
N GLN A 407 14.95 2.38 12.87
CA GLN A 407 15.58 1.30 13.62
C GLN A 407 16.97 0.93 13.07
N SER A 408 17.27 1.34 11.84
CA SER A 408 18.60 1.15 11.29
C SER A 408 19.63 1.98 12.06
N GLY A 409 20.74 1.33 12.37
CA GLY A 409 21.96 1.97 12.88
C GLY A 409 22.85 2.54 11.78
N SER A 410 22.43 2.48 10.51
CA SER A 410 23.23 2.93 9.37
C SER A 410 23.33 4.44 9.30
N ASN A 411 24.57 4.90 9.15
CA ASN A 411 24.87 6.30 8.88
C ASN A 411 24.33 6.72 7.51
N ASP A 412 24.26 5.81 6.54
CA ASP A 412 23.77 6.11 5.20
C ASP A 412 22.26 6.39 5.19
N LEU A 413 21.52 5.86 6.16
CA LEU A 413 20.08 6.10 6.31
C LEU A 413 19.74 7.31 7.19
N VAL A 414 20.73 7.98 7.80
CA VAL A 414 20.49 9.21 8.59
C VAL A 414 19.82 10.28 7.74
N PHE A 415 20.24 10.41 6.47
CA PHE A 415 19.63 11.31 5.51
C PHE A 415 18.13 11.03 5.29
N TRP A 416 17.75 9.75 5.28
CA TRP A 416 16.37 9.35 5.08
C TRP A 416 15.49 9.61 6.29
N LYS A 417 16.03 9.52 7.52
CA LYS A 417 15.26 9.73 8.76
C LYS A 417 14.52 11.07 8.72
N GLU A 418 15.21 12.11 8.29
CA GLU A 418 14.66 13.47 8.16
C GLU A 418 13.63 13.60 7.02
N MET A 419 13.90 12.96 5.87
CA MET A 419 12.96 12.94 4.74
C MET A 419 11.73 12.07 4.96
N LEU A 420 11.81 11.16 5.93
CA LEU A 420 10.75 10.28 6.40
C LEU A 420 10.11 10.78 7.70
N ILE A 421 10.46 11.99 8.20
CA ILE A 421 9.86 12.55 9.43
C ILE A 421 8.35 12.55 9.28
N TYR A 422 7.75 11.73 10.12
CA TYR A 422 6.33 11.46 10.15
C TYR A 422 5.55 12.56 10.88
N GLU A 423 6.23 13.32 11.74
CA GLU A 423 5.62 14.26 12.70
C GLU A 423 5.39 15.64 12.09
N GLU A 424 6.12 15.97 11.03
CA GLU A 424 5.81 17.08 10.15
C GLU A 424 4.87 16.57 9.07
N THR A 425 3.60 16.84 9.28
CA THR A 425 2.61 16.65 8.24
C THR A 425 3.08 17.39 6.98
N MET A 426 3.28 16.65 5.88
CA MET A 426 3.83 17.17 4.62
C MET A 426 2.94 18.21 3.94
N TRP A 427 1.67 18.29 4.31
CA TRP A 427 0.71 19.28 3.80
C TRP A 427 1.11 20.76 4.00
N TRP A 428 2.19 21.04 4.77
CA TRP A 428 2.76 22.38 4.98
C TRP A 428 4.08 22.58 4.22
N GLN A 429 4.70 21.52 3.74
CA GLN A 429 5.86 21.60 2.85
C GLN A 429 5.34 21.91 1.43
N SER A 430 5.94 22.88 0.74
CA SER A 430 5.53 23.17 -0.63
C SER A 430 5.86 21.99 -1.54
N PHE A 431 5.12 21.83 -2.64
CA PHE A 431 5.43 20.78 -3.62
C PHE A 431 6.85 20.95 -4.20
N GLU A 432 7.35 22.17 -4.30
CA GLU A 432 8.75 22.46 -4.67
C GLU A 432 9.75 21.86 -3.66
N GLU A 433 9.51 22.08 -2.37
CA GLU A 433 10.37 21.55 -1.31
C GLU A 433 10.35 20.03 -1.26
N PHE A 434 9.17 19.42 -1.44
CA PHE A 434 9.05 17.98 -1.56
C PHE A 434 9.91 17.45 -2.72
N ASN A 435 9.82 18.04 -3.91
CA ASN A 435 10.58 17.59 -5.07
C ASN A 435 12.09 17.80 -4.91
N ALA A 436 12.53 18.89 -4.28
CA ALA A 436 13.95 19.11 -3.96
C ALA A 436 14.48 18.02 -3.01
N ARG A 437 13.74 17.73 -1.92
CA ARG A 437 14.10 16.67 -0.97
C ARG A 437 14.09 15.29 -1.64
N PHE A 438 13.03 14.96 -2.38
CA PHE A 438 12.93 13.69 -3.10
C PHE A 438 14.04 13.52 -4.14
N TRP A 439 14.43 14.59 -4.84
CA TRP A 439 15.51 14.52 -5.81
C TRP A 439 16.86 14.19 -5.17
N ALA A 440 17.17 14.83 -4.03
CA ALA A 440 18.34 14.49 -3.26
C ALA A 440 18.26 13.05 -2.71
N LEU A 441 17.09 12.61 -2.23
CA LEU A 441 16.85 11.21 -1.85
C LEU A 441 17.15 10.27 -2.99
N ARG A 442 16.65 10.55 -4.19
CA ARG A 442 16.78 9.71 -5.37
C ARG A 442 18.22 9.48 -5.79
N LEU A 443 19.04 10.53 -5.79
CA LEU A 443 20.47 10.42 -6.09
C LEU A 443 21.18 9.52 -5.05
N HIS A 444 20.87 9.71 -3.77
CA HIS A 444 21.42 8.88 -2.68
C HIS A 444 20.94 7.42 -2.73
N LEU A 445 19.66 7.20 -3.08
CA LEU A 445 19.07 5.87 -3.27
C LEU A 445 19.84 5.06 -4.33
N PHE A 446 20.23 5.68 -5.45
CA PHE A 446 21.02 4.98 -6.47
C PHE A 446 22.41 4.58 -5.94
N ARG A 447 23.06 5.42 -5.13
CA ARG A 447 24.31 5.04 -4.45
C ARG A 447 24.12 3.82 -3.56
N LEU A 448 23.06 3.80 -2.74
CA LEU A 448 22.73 2.68 -1.86
C LEU A 448 22.32 1.40 -2.61
N ALA A 449 21.80 1.55 -3.84
CA ALA A 449 21.55 0.43 -4.74
C ALA A 449 22.82 -0.10 -5.43
N GLY A 450 24.00 0.47 -5.15
CA GLY A 450 25.30 0.02 -5.65
C GLY A 450 25.82 0.77 -6.87
N TYR A 451 25.18 1.86 -7.29
CA TYR A 451 25.58 2.62 -8.48
C TYR A 451 26.58 3.72 -8.10
N SER A 452 27.67 3.87 -8.86
CA SER A 452 28.53 5.06 -8.85
C SER A 452 28.26 5.99 -10.02
N ILE A 453 27.75 5.42 -11.11
CA ILE A 453 27.37 6.10 -12.33
C ILE A 453 26.02 5.54 -12.75
N VAL A 454 25.12 6.41 -13.21
CA VAL A 454 23.78 6.01 -13.67
C VAL A 454 23.45 6.69 -14.99
N ASN A 455 22.82 5.95 -15.91
CA ASN A 455 22.29 6.55 -17.13
C ASN A 455 21.15 7.53 -16.78
N LEU A 456 21.12 8.69 -17.44
CA LEU A 456 20.13 9.73 -17.18
C LEU A 456 18.67 9.24 -17.31
N LYS A 457 18.37 8.34 -18.26
CA LYS A 457 17.02 7.78 -18.41
C LYS A 457 16.65 6.86 -17.25
N GLU A 458 17.63 6.16 -16.68
CA GLU A 458 17.42 5.34 -15.48
C GLU A 458 17.28 6.24 -14.25
N LEU A 459 18.11 7.29 -14.13
CA LEU A 459 17.97 8.30 -13.09
C LEU A 459 16.59 8.97 -13.15
N LEU A 460 16.05 9.23 -14.34
CA LEU A 460 14.71 9.80 -14.52
C LEU A 460 13.61 8.76 -14.73
N ARG A 461 13.86 7.47 -14.43
CA ARG A 461 12.90 6.39 -14.65
C ARG A 461 11.54 6.73 -14.04
N GLY A 462 10.51 6.53 -14.85
CA GLY A 462 9.12 6.80 -14.50
C GLY A 462 8.58 8.10 -15.08
N ALA A 463 9.45 8.98 -15.59
CA ALA A 463 9.05 10.14 -16.38
C ALA A 463 8.79 9.77 -17.84
N GLU A 464 7.96 10.56 -18.52
CA GLU A 464 7.87 10.55 -19.98
C GLU A 464 9.05 11.32 -20.58
N PHE A 465 9.65 10.80 -21.66
CA PHE A 465 10.82 11.40 -22.30
C PHE A 465 10.53 11.97 -23.69
N SER A 466 11.19 13.08 -24.00
CA SER A 466 11.35 13.55 -25.36
C SER A 466 12.28 12.63 -26.18
N ARG A 467 12.21 12.69 -27.52
CA ARG A 467 13.11 11.91 -28.38
C ARG A 467 14.56 12.41 -28.30
N GLY A 468 14.73 13.69 -28.03
CA GLY A 468 16.03 14.34 -27.91
C GLY A 468 16.57 14.37 -26.48
N LEU A 469 16.07 13.53 -25.56
CA LEU A 469 16.71 13.39 -24.25
C LEU A 469 18.09 12.72 -24.44
N PRO A 470 19.17 13.34 -23.98
CA PRO A 470 20.51 12.87 -24.28
C PRO A 470 20.81 11.58 -23.50
N ASP A 471 21.69 10.76 -24.07
CA ASP A 471 22.14 9.52 -23.46
C ASP A 471 23.43 9.78 -22.69
N ILE A 472 23.27 10.22 -21.45
CA ILE A 472 24.37 10.70 -20.60
C ILE A 472 24.47 9.82 -19.36
N GLU A 473 25.70 9.52 -18.97
CA GLU A 473 26.03 8.89 -17.70
C GLU A 473 26.35 9.94 -16.65
N VAL A 474 25.53 9.99 -15.60
CA VAL A 474 25.66 10.92 -14.48
C VAL A 474 26.49 10.25 -13.39
N ILE A 475 27.54 10.92 -12.93
CA ILE A 475 28.34 10.49 -11.79
C ILE A 475 27.55 10.85 -10.53
N LEU A 476 27.31 9.85 -9.67
CA LEU A 476 26.54 10.06 -8.46
C LEU A 476 27.43 10.54 -7.31
N PRO A 477 26.93 11.41 -6.42
CA PRO A 477 27.71 11.98 -5.31
C PRO A 477 28.31 10.92 -4.37
N GLU A 478 29.55 11.11 -3.93
CA GLU A 478 30.19 10.25 -2.92
C GLU A 478 29.86 10.68 -1.48
N THR A 479 29.51 11.94 -1.28
CA THR A 479 29.20 12.53 0.02
C THR A 479 27.72 12.88 0.14
N ALA A 480 27.28 13.25 1.35
CA ALA A 480 25.91 13.67 1.59
C ALA A 480 25.52 14.87 0.71
N ILE A 481 24.36 14.75 0.07
CA ILE A 481 23.81 15.78 -0.82
C ILE A 481 23.27 16.92 0.02
N ARG A 482 23.73 18.15 -0.26
CA ARG A 482 23.30 19.35 0.46
C ARG A 482 22.08 19.99 -0.19
N LEU A 483 21.17 20.47 0.66
CA LEU A 483 19.96 21.18 0.28
C LEU A 483 20.14 22.68 0.53
N TYR A 484 19.90 23.49 -0.50
CA TYR A 484 20.07 24.94 -0.44
C TYR A 484 18.79 25.67 -0.84
N ARG A 485 18.55 26.83 -0.21
CA ARG A 485 17.45 27.73 -0.59
C ARG A 485 18.01 29.10 -0.94
N LEU A 486 17.76 29.55 -2.15
CA LEU A 486 18.21 30.85 -2.62
C LEU A 486 17.21 31.93 -2.21
N LYS A 487 17.68 33.04 -1.63
CA LYS A 487 16.85 34.23 -1.41
C LYS A 487 16.64 35.02 -2.72
N HIS A 488 17.59 34.96 -3.65
CA HIS A 488 17.53 35.64 -4.95
C HIS A 488 17.54 34.65 -6.13
N GLN A 489 16.84 35.02 -7.21
CA GLN A 489 16.72 34.21 -8.42
C GLN A 489 18.06 33.89 -9.08
N TYR A 490 18.20 32.66 -9.55
CA TYR A 490 19.27 32.17 -10.42
C TYR A 490 18.69 31.64 -11.75
N PRO A 491 19.29 31.93 -12.91
CA PRO A 491 20.31 32.95 -13.15
C PRO A 491 19.75 34.37 -12.95
N LYS A 492 20.63 35.35 -12.77
CA LYS A 492 20.23 36.74 -12.49
C LYS A 492 19.52 37.35 -13.70
N LYS A 493 18.35 37.99 -13.53
CA LYS A 493 17.83 38.93 -14.53
C LYS A 493 18.77 40.14 -14.63
N HIS A 494 19.11 40.56 -15.84
CA HIS A 494 19.90 41.77 -16.09
C HIS A 494 19.20 43.01 -15.52
N GLN A 495 19.57 43.43 -14.30
CA GLN A 495 19.66 44.80 -13.76
C GLN A 495 19.49 44.78 -12.24
N TYR A 496 20.50 45.28 -11.53
CA TYR A 496 20.39 45.84 -10.17
C TYR A 496 21.42 46.98 -10.03
N PRO A 497 21.22 47.93 -9.09
CA PRO A 497 21.79 49.27 -9.13
C PRO A 497 23.34 49.28 -9.12
N LYS A 498 23.87 50.40 -9.60
CA LYS A 498 25.30 50.67 -9.77
C LYS A 498 26.09 50.29 -8.51
N LYS A 499 27.29 49.75 -8.72
CA LYS A 499 28.33 49.53 -7.68
C LYS A 499 28.32 50.68 -6.67
N GLY A 500 27.89 50.39 -5.44
CA GLY A 500 27.75 51.37 -4.36
C GLY A 500 26.86 50.87 -3.21
N ASP A 501 25.82 50.08 -3.53
CA ASP A 501 24.85 49.55 -2.54
C ASP A 501 24.97 48.04 -2.30
N ALA A 502 26.02 47.39 -2.83
CA ALA A 502 26.26 45.98 -2.59
C ALA A 502 26.93 45.82 -1.21
N PRO A 503 26.33 45.08 -0.26
CA PRO A 503 27.06 44.62 0.91
C PRO A 503 28.29 43.87 0.41
N GLU A 504 29.43 44.12 1.06
CA GLU A 504 30.70 43.48 0.74
C GLU A 504 30.51 41.97 0.54
N LEU A 505 31.07 41.48 -0.58
CA LEU A 505 31.24 40.06 -0.83
C LEU A 505 31.97 39.40 0.35
N CYS A 506 31.53 38.19 0.67
CA CYS A 506 32.13 37.30 1.67
C CYS A 506 31.93 37.73 3.12
N GLN A 507 30.77 37.44 3.68
CA GLN A 507 30.65 36.67 4.93
C GLN A 507 29.17 36.47 5.25
N LEU A 508 28.89 35.34 5.89
CA LEU A 508 27.62 34.86 6.44
C LEU A 508 27.00 33.69 5.66
N GLU A 509 27.72 32.56 5.69
CA GLU A 509 27.20 31.45 6.53
C GLU A 509 26.72 32.10 7.83
N GLU A 510 25.43 32.45 7.95
CA GLU A 510 24.85 33.10 9.14
C GLU A 510 25.00 32.15 10.32
N ASN A 511 26.20 32.15 10.93
CA ASN A 511 26.64 31.19 11.91
C ASN A 511 26.44 29.74 11.41
N GLU A 512 27.51 28.98 11.26
CA GLU A 512 27.40 27.56 11.58
C GLU A 512 26.98 27.49 13.07
N ASP A 513 25.69 27.66 13.35
CA ASP A 513 25.09 26.97 14.46
C ASP A 513 25.42 25.51 14.15
N MET A 514 26.39 24.97 14.87
CA MET A 514 26.76 23.56 14.91
C MET A 514 25.57 22.65 15.31
N ASN A 515 24.36 23.21 15.37
CA ASN A 515 23.07 22.61 15.63
C ASN A 515 22.13 22.60 14.41
N VAL A 516 22.52 23.13 13.24
CA VAL A 516 21.76 22.90 12.00
C VAL A 516 21.93 21.42 11.67
N THR A 517 20.85 20.66 11.84
CA THR A 517 20.85 19.24 11.47
C THR A 517 21.23 19.11 10.00
N GLN A 518 21.86 17.99 9.62
CA GLN A 518 22.46 17.77 8.30
C GLN A 518 21.52 18.02 7.08
N ASN A 519 20.22 18.26 7.29
CA ASN A 519 19.15 18.17 6.28
C ASN A 519 18.14 19.34 6.30
N ASP A 520 18.43 20.45 6.96
CA ASP A 520 17.69 21.71 6.76
C ASP A 520 18.22 22.45 5.53
N PHE A 521 17.34 23.23 4.88
CA PHE A 521 17.77 24.06 3.76
C PHE A 521 18.74 25.13 4.25
N ILE A 522 19.98 25.06 3.77
CA ILE A 522 20.96 26.11 4.00
C ILE A 522 20.54 27.30 3.14
N ASN A 523 20.16 28.39 3.80
CA ASN A 523 19.80 29.61 3.11
C ASN A 523 21.05 30.27 2.55
N ILE A 524 21.05 30.56 1.25
CA ILE A 524 22.10 31.32 0.58
C ILE A 524 21.47 32.59 0.01
N GLU A 525 22.11 33.73 0.25
CA GLU A 525 21.66 35.01 -0.29
C GLU A 525 21.57 34.98 -1.82
N ARG A 526 22.63 34.51 -2.49
CA ARG A 526 22.74 34.46 -3.94
C ARG A 526 23.71 33.38 -4.38
N LEU A 527 23.39 32.71 -5.49
CA LEU A 527 24.33 31.83 -6.20
C LEU A 527 24.96 32.60 -7.37
N ASP A 528 26.29 32.64 -7.40
CA ASP A 528 27.07 33.21 -8.49
C ASP A 528 27.72 32.12 -9.34
N GLU A 529 27.64 32.31 -10.66
CA GLU A 529 28.09 31.36 -11.68
C GLU A 529 29.56 30.97 -11.52
N GLN A 530 30.42 31.91 -11.10
CA GLN A 530 31.84 31.64 -10.84
C GLN A 530 32.09 30.66 -9.68
N TYR A 531 31.09 30.37 -8.85
CA TYR A 531 31.19 29.43 -7.74
C TYR A 531 30.35 28.17 -7.98
N ILE A 532 29.77 28.00 -9.17
CA ILE A 532 28.85 26.90 -9.46
C ILE A 532 29.49 25.52 -9.22
N GLU A 533 30.77 25.38 -9.54
CA GLU A 533 31.54 24.15 -9.33
C GLU A 533 31.68 23.77 -7.84
N LYS A 534 31.72 24.75 -6.92
CA LYS A 534 31.75 24.50 -5.46
C LYS A 534 30.49 23.78 -4.98
N TYR A 535 29.38 23.97 -5.70
CA TYR A 535 28.08 23.42 -5.37
C TYR A 535 27.68 22.24 -6.26
N THR A 536 28.67 21.61 -6.90
CA THR A 536 28.44 20.30 -7.52
C THR A 536 27.88 19.34 -6.47
N ASP A 537 27.00 18.44 -6.90
CA ASP A 537 26.34 17.44 -6.05
C ASP A 537 25.37 18.03 -5.00
N SER A 538 24.84 19.23 -5.29
CA SER A 538 23.88 19.93 -4.43
C SER A 538 22.53 20.13 -5.13
N VAL A 539 21.47 20.31 -4.33
CA VAL A 539 20.10 20.58 -4.79
C VAL A 539 19.61 21.91 -4.23
N PHE A 540 19.01 22.72 -5.09
CA PHE A 540 18.60 24.09 -4.80
C PHE A 540 17.10 24.28 -5.00
N ILE A 541 16.46 24.94 -4.04
CA ILE A 541 15.22 25.70 -4.29
C ILE A 541 15.63 27.12 -4.71
N ASN A 542 15.11 27.56 -5.84
CA ASN A 542 15.43 28.85 -6.42
C ASN A 542 14.71 30.01 -5.71
N GLY A 543 15.20 31.23 -5.93
CA GLY A 543 14.61 32.43 -5.37
C GLY A 543 13.26 32.77 -6.00
N PRO A 544 12.36 33.46 -5.26
CA PRO A 544 11.06 33.88 -5.78
C PRO A 544 11.17 34.65 -7.11
N GLY A 545 10.28 34.34 -8.05
CA GLY A 545 10.22 35.01 -9.37
C GLY A 545 11.25 34.51 -10.40
N ALA A 546 12.03 33.48 -10.07
CA ALA A 546 12.94 32.82 -10.98
C ALA A 546 12.22 32.13 -12.15
N MET A 547 12.99 31.82 -13.20
CA MET A 547 12.46 31.16 -14.40
C MET A 547 12.20 29.67 -14.22
N PHE A 548 12.77 29.05 -13.18
CA PHE A 548 12.59 27.65 -12.77
C PHE A 548 12.70 27.52 -11.25
N ASP A 549 12.13 26.46 -10.69
CA ASP A 549 11.84 26.41 -9.24
C ASP A 549 12.88 25.62 -8.46
N VAL A 550 13.33 24.46 -8.97
CA VAL A 550 14.34 23.61 -8.32
C VAL A 550 15.42 23.25 -9.34
N PHE A 551 16.67 23.13 -8.92
CA PHE A 551 17.75 22.66 -9.80
C PHE A 551 18.87 21.97 -9.05
N SER A 552 19.71 21.23 -9.76
CA SER A 552 20.86 20.52 -9.21
C SER A 552 21.97 20.40 -10.24
N ILE A 553 23.20 20.19 -9.76
CA ILE A 553 24.40 20.28 -10.57
C ILE A 553 25.21 19.00 -10.39
N HIS A 554 25.54 18.33 -11.48
CA HIS A 554 26.17 17.01 -11.48
C HIS A 554 27.36 16.96 -12.41
N LYS A 555 28.29 16.04 -12.14
CA LYS A 555 29.33 15.66 -13.09
C LYS A 555 28.82 14.57 -14.01
N ILE A 556 29.29 14.56 -15.25
CA ILE A 556 28.99 13.47 -16.19
C ILE A 556 30.26 12.70 -16.52
N ASN A 557 30.10 11.44 -16.93
CA ASN A 557 31.21 10.52 -17.26
C ASN A 557 31.88 10.87 -18.61
N ASN A 558 32.24 12.14 -18.77
CA ASN A 558 32.97 12.71 -19.90
C ASN A 558 33.79 13.87 -19.33
N ILE A 559 35.12 13.82 -19.49
CA ILE A 559 36.11 14.59 -18.71
C ILE A 559 35.68 16.07 -18.52
N ASN A 560 35.55 16.50 -17.27
CA ASN A 560 35.26 17.87 -16.81
C ASN A 560 33.94 18.51 -17.27
N LYS A 561 32.96 17.72 -17.73
CA LYS A 561 31.65 18.27 -18.10
C LYS A 561 30.65 18.27 -16.95
N THR A 562 29.78 19.27 -16.97
CA THR A 562 28.72 19.50 -15.99
C THR A 562 27.34 19.31 -16.60
N LEU A 563 26.42 18.81 -15.79
CA LEU A 563 25.00 18.65 -16.11
C LEU A 563 24.17 19.42 -15.09
N ILE A 564 23.30 20.32 -15.56
CA ILE A 564 22.29 20.95 -14.72
C ILE A 564 20.93 20.29 -14.97
N VAL A 565 20.38 19.65 -13.94
CA VAL A 565 19.01 19.14 -13.98
C VAL A 565 18.08 20.18 -13.37
N ILE A 566 17.20 20.73 -14.19
CA ILE A 566 16.25 21.78 -13.84
C ILE A 566 14.87 21.17 -13.67
N GLN A 567 14.22 21.49 -12.56
CA GLN A 567 12.87 21.08 -12.25
C GLN A 567 11.96 22.31 -12.29
N GLN A 568 11.03 22.33 -13.23
CA GLN A 568 9.91 23.25 -13.20
C GLN A 568 8.72 22.51 -12.56
N VAL A 569 8.31 23.00 -11.41
CA VAL A 569 7.26 22.43 -10.58
C VAL A 569 5.99 23.27 -10.75
N LYS A 570 4.86 22.64 -11.09
CA LYS A 570 3.56 23.31 -11.12
C LYS A 570 2.52 22.52 -10.35
N LYS A 571 1.76 23.24 -9.54
CA LYS A 571 0.63 22.72 -8.79
C LYS A 571 -0.67 23.31 -9.32
N THR A 572 -1.72 22.51 -9.31
CA THR A 572 -3.08 22.92 -9.68
C THR A 572 -3.64 23.84 -8.58
N ASP A 573 -4.21 24.99 -8.96
CA ASP A 573 -4.91 25.84 -7.98
C ASP A 573 -6.15 25.09 -7.50
N PRO A 574 -6.26 24.75 -6.20
CA PRO A 574 -7.38 23.99 -5.66
C PRO A 574 -8.73 24.70 -5.79
N ARG A 575 -8.72 26.03 -5.96
CA ARG A 575 -9.93 26.85 -6.11
C ARG A 575 -10.25 27.17 -7.57
N ALA A 576 -9.47 26.65 -8.52
CA ALA A 576 -9.80 26.78 -9.94
C ALA A 576 -11.04 25.93 -10.24
N GLU A 577 -12.04 26.54 -10.88
CA GLU A 577 -13.27 25.84 -11.32
C GLU A 577 -12.96 24.63 -12.22
N ASN A 578 -11.84 24.70 -12.95
CA ASN A 578 -11.34 23.62 -13.77
C ASN A 578 -9.93 23.27 -13.33
N SER A 579 -9.68 21.97 -13.16
CA SER A 579 -8.33 21.46 -12.89
C SER A 579 -7.37 21.89 -14.00
N MET A 580 -6.13 22.17 -13.61
CA MET A 580 -5.07 22.45 -14.56
C MET A 580 -4.85 21.23 -15.44
N ILE A 581 -4.77 21.45 -16.75
CA ILE A 581 -4.40 20.44 -17.73
C ILE A 581 -3.10 20.88 -18.39
N ILE A 582 -2.13 19.99 -18.47
CA ILE A 582 -0.91 20.23 -19.24
C ILE A 582 -1.11 19.75 -20.67
N ASN A 583 -1.02 20.69 -21.61
CA ASN A 583 -0.99 20.45 -23.04
C ASN A 583 0.34 20.95 -23.64
N ASN A 584 0.52 20.75 -24.95
CA ASN A 584 1.71 21.22 -25.66
C ASN A 584 2.00 22.71 -25.46
N ASN A 585 0.98 23.58 -25.48
CA ASN A 585 1.20 25.02 -25.36
C ASN A 585 1.79 25.39 -24.00
N ARG A 586 1.23 24.84 -22.91
CA ARG A 586 1.70 25.12 -21.55
C ARG A 586 3.08 24.51 -21.29
N PHE A 587 3.31 23.29 -21.75
CA PHE A 587 4.65 22.68 -21.69
C PHE A 587 5.68 23.52 -22.45
N ASN A 588 5.37 23.92 -23.68
CA ASN A 588 6.25 24.74 -24.52
C ASN A 588 6.55 26.11 -23.90
N PHE A 589 5.55 26.73 -23.26
CA PHE A 589 5.73 28.00 -22.58
C PHE A 589 6.77 27.89 -21.45
N GLU A 590 6.60 26.90 -20.56
CA GLU A 590 7.53 26.67 -19.45
C GLU A 590 8.92 26.27 -19.97
N PHE A 591 9.00 25.37 -20.96
CA PHE A 591 10.26 24.95 -21.57
C PHE A 591 11.01 26.14 -22.20
N ASN A 592 10.32 26.99 -22.98
CA ASN A 592 10.95 28.13 -23.66
C ASN A 592 11.47 29.16 -22.64
N LYS A 593 10.71 29.41 -21.57
CA LYS A 593 11.12 30.30 -20.47
C LYS A 593 12.41 29.80 -19.80
N VAL A 594 12.49 28.51 -19.49
CA VAL A 594 13.71 27.91 -18.91
C VAL A 594 14.85 27.90 -19.92
N SER A 595 14.59 27.55 -21.17
CA SER A 595 15.60 27.58 -22.25
C SER A 595 16.24 28.95 -22.41
N GLU A 596 15.44 30.02 -22.32
CA GLU A 596 15.93 31.39 -22.40
C GLU A 596 16.83 31.74 -21.20
N ALA A 597 16.47 31.29 -20.00
CA ALA A 597 17.30 31.47 -18.82
C ALA A 597 18.65 30.75 -18.95
N MET A 598 18.64 29.52 -19.49
CA MET A 598 19.83 28.69 -19.62
C MET A 598 20.82 29.17 -20.68
N LYS A 599 20.44 30.07 -21.59
CA LYS A 599 21.39 30.75 -22.48
C LYS A 599 22.43 31.59 -21.72
N ASN A 600 22.11 32.01 -20.50
CA ASN A 600 22.96 32.83 -19.64
C ASN A 600 23.61 32.02 -18.51
N VAL A 601 23.66 30.70 -18.65
CA VAL A 601 24.29 29.78 -17.68
C VAL A 601 25.35 28.96 -18.39
N SER A 602 26.58 29.04 -17.92
CA SER A 602 27.71 28.24 -18.35
C SER A 602 27.57 26.83 -17.81
N THR A 603 27.06 25.94 -18.65
CA THR A 603 27.00 24.49 -18.41
C THR A 603 27.13 23.74 -19.73
N ASP A 604 27.69 22.53 -19.68
CA ASP A 604 27.86 21.70 -20.88
C ASP A 604 26.54 21.11 -21.36
N GLU A 605 25.72 20.65 -20.42
CA GLU A 605 24.42 20.01 -20.68
C GLU A 605 23.39 20.44 -19.64
N TRP A 606 22.14 20.56 -20.06
CA TRP A 606 21.04 20.83 -19.13
C TRP A 606 19.78 20.07 -19.53
N ILE A 607 19.01 19.67 -18.53
CA ILE A 607 17.78 18.88 -18.67
C ILE A 607 16.62 19.64 -18.08
N PHE A 608 15.52 19.71 -18.82
CA PHE A 608 14.24 20.23 -18.36
C PHE A 608 13.36 19.09 -17.86
N LEU A 609 13.14 19.02 -16.55
CA LEU A 609 12.19 18.12 -15.91
C LEU A 609 10.95 18.91 -15.47
N PHE A 610 9.81 18.68 -16.10
CA PHE A 610 8.55 19.31 -15.70
C PHE A 610 7.79 18.37 -14.76
N LEU A 611 7.62 18.76 -13.50
CA LEU A 611 6.88 18.06 -12.46
C LEU A 611 5.54 18.75 -12.17
N THR A 612 4.43 18.01 -12.18
CA THR A 612 3.12 18.58 -11.88
C THR A 612 2.10 17.57 -11.35
N ASP A 613 1.15 18.05 -10.54
CA ASP A 613 -0.02 17.29 -10.08
C ASP A 613 -1.19 17.29 -11.08
N ALA A 614 -1.04 18.00 -12.20
CA ALA A 614 -2.03 18.06 -13.26
C ALA A 614 -1.96 16.83 -14.16
N SER A 615 -3.14 16.48 -14.70
CA SER A 615 -3.23 15.51 -15.79
C SER A 615 -2.72 16.10 -17.10
N ALA A 616 -2.12 15.25 -17.93
CA ALA A 616 -1.73 15.61 -19.29
C ALA A 616 -2.85 15.30 -20.30
N LYS A 617 -3.07 16.21 -21.25
CA LYS A 617 -3.97 15.99 -22.40
C LYS A 617 -3.38 16.62 -23.65
N ASP A 618 -3.41 15.90 -24.75
CA ASP A 618 -2.84 16.34 -26.04
C ASP A 618 -1.39 16.82 -25.91
N LEU A 619 -0.64 16.21 -24.98
CA LEU A 619 0.77 16.50 -24.72
C LEU A 619 1.64 15.55 -25.56
N THR A 620 2.61 16.12 -26.27
CA THR A 620 3.58 15.38 -27.06
C THR A 620 4.94 16.03 -26.88
N ILE A 621 5.66 15.62 -25.83
CA ILE A 621 6.99 16.14 -25.51
C ILE A 621 8.08 15.68 -26.49
N LYS A 622 7.75 14.78 -27.44
CA LYS A 622 8.71 14.14 -28.35
C LYS A 622 9.61 15.11 -29.12
N CYS A 623 9.14 16.32 -29.42
CA CYS A 623 9.84 17.31 -30.26
C CYS A 623 10.67 18.34 -29.47
N LYS A 624 10.74 18.25 -28.14
CA LYS A 624 11.51 19.19 -27.31
C LYS A 624 12.74 18.50 -26.76
N ASN A 625 13.91 18.78 -27.32
CA ASN A 625 15.16 18.16 -26.88
C ASN A 625 15.41 18.39 -25.38
N ASN A 626 16.16 17.47 -24.76
CA ASN A 626 16.58 17.54 -23.36
C ASN A 626 15.43 17.66 -22.35
N SER A 627 14.24 17.16 -22.67
CA SER A 627 13.07 17.31 -21.79
C SER A 627 12.45 16.00 -21.32
N ALA A 628 11.92 16.04 -20.10
CA ALA A 628 11.19 14.99 -19.43
C ALA A 628 9.96 15.56 -18.69
N PHE A 629 8.92 14.75 -18.52
CA PHE A 629 7.64 15.14 -17.90
C PHE A 629 7.17 14.11 -16.88
N VAL A 630 6.70 14.60 -15.73
CA VAL A 630 6.01 13.82 -14.71
C VAL A 630 4.72 14.55 -14.36
N GLY A 631 3.61 14.05 -14.89
CA GLY A 631 2.26 14.45 -14.48
C GLY A 631 1.70 13.51 -13.42
N LYS A 632 0.45 13.75 -13.04
CA LYS A 632 -0.28 12.94 -12.05
C LYS A 632 -0.21 11.44 -12.35
N GLU A 633 -0.33 11.07 -13.62
CA GLU A 633 -0.33 9.67 -14.08
C GLU A 633 1.04 8.98 -13.92
N GLN A 634 2.13 9.75 -13.84
CA GLN A 634 3.50 9.23 -13.68
C GLN A 634 3.97 9.18 -12.21
N PHE A 635 3.12 9.55 -11.24
CA PHE A 635 3.56 9.65 -9.84
C PHE A 635 4.03 8.32 -9.26
N GLU A 636 3.26 7.23 -9.44
CA GLU A 636 3.66 5.92 -8.93
C GLU A 636 4.96 5.43 -9.59
N SER A 637 5.13 5.65 -10.89
CA SER A 637 6.33 5.22 -11.61
C SER A 637 7.57 6.05 -11.29
N PHE A 638 7.43 7.36 -11.06
CA PHE A 638 8.54 8.26 -10.78
C PHE A 638 8.91 8.30 -9.29
N PHE A 639 7.93 8.48 -8.39
CA PHE A 639 8.16 8.53 -6.94
C PHE A 639 8.20 7.15 -6.27
N GLY A 640 7.82 6.10 -7.00
CA GLY A 640 7.73 4.73 -6.49
C GLY A 640 6.45 4.48 -5.70
N TYR A 641 6.04 3.21 -5.60
CA TYR A 641 4.88 2.78 -4.82
C TYR A 641 4.88 3.36 -3.40
N THR A 642 6.02 3.28 -2.71
CA THR A 642 6.17 3.69 -1.32
C THR A 642 5.98 5.20 -1.12
N TYR A 643 6.43 6.05 -2.04
CA TYR A 643 6.50 7.50 -1.86
C TYR A 643 5.48 8.30 -2.68
N SER A 644 4.80 7.66 -3.65
CA SER A 644 3.83 8.32 -4.54
C SER A 644 2.66 8.96 -3.80
N SER A 645 2.16 8.33 -2.74
CA SER A 645 1.15 8.94 -1.87
C SER A 645 1.72 10.22 -1.24
N ARG A 646 2.94 10.20 -0.70
CA ARG A 646 3.57 11.41 -0.15
C ARG A 646 3.69 12.53 -1.16
N ALA A 647 4.02 12.22 -2.42
CA ALA A 647 3.99 13.20 -3.51
C ALA A 647 2.57 13.75 -3.73
N GLN A 648 1.56 12.90 -3.78
CA GLN A 648 0.16 13.31 -3.90
C GLN A 648 -0.27 14.23 -2.75
N PHE A 649 0.07 13.90 -1.50
CA PHE A 649 -0.31 14.71 -0.34
C PHE A 649 0.47 16.03 -0.25
N ALA A 650 1.71 16.11 -0.76
CA ALA A 650 2.42 17.37 -0.98
C ALA A 650 1.76 18.24 -2.07
N CYS A 651 1.15 17.59 -3.07
CA CYS A 651 0.38 18.24 -4.13
C CYS A 651 -1.01 18.66 -3.68
N GLU A 652 -1.65 17.96 -2.75
CA GLU A 652 -3.01 18.30 -2.28
C GLU A 652 -3.03 19.74 -1.69
N PRO A 653 -4.12 20.50 -1.87
CA PRO A 653 -4.25 21.87 -1.38
C PRO A 653 -3.74 22.08 0.05
N SER A 654 -3.01 23.18 0.30
CA SER A 654 -2.66 23.65 1.64
C SER A 654 -3.87 24.33 2.29
N GLU A 655 -5.00 23.64 2.32
CA GLU A 655 -6.27 24.13 2.82
C GLU A 655 -6.59 23.43 4.14
N ILE A 656 -6.65 24.20 5.23
CA ILE A 656 -7.20 23.78 6.50
C ILE A 656 -8.72 23.87 6.38
N HIS A 657 -9.34 22.74 6.09
CA HIS A 657 -10.78 22.58 6.28
C HIS A 657 -11.10 22.72 7.76
N ILE A 658 -11.64 23.86 8.18
CA ILE A 658 -11.90 24.15 9.60
C ILE A 658 -12.84 23.11 10.23
N SER A 659 -13.81 22.62 9.44
CA SER A 659 -14.75 21.59 9.86
C SER A 659 -14.11 20.21 10.09
N SER A 660 -12.98 19.89 9.45
CA SER A 660 -12.37 18.55 9.51
C SER A 660 -10.93 18.49 10.02
N ALA A 661 -10.23 19.63 10.14
CA ALA A 661 -8.82 19.66 10.48
C ALA A 661 -8.52 19.10 11.89
N PRO A 662 -7.43 18.33 12.07
CA PRO A 662 -6.99 17.88 13.39
C PRO A 662 -6.75 19.02 14.37
N ILE A 663 -7.00 18.77 15.66
CA ILE A 663 -6.89 19.77 16.74
C ILE A 663 -5.47 20.31 16.87
N GLU A 664 -4.47 19.45 16.69
CA GLU A 664 -3.04 19.76 16.80
C GLU A 664 -2.64 20.80 15.76
N ILE A 665 -3.32 20.81 14.63
CA ILE A 665 -3.01 21.68 13.51
C ILE A 665 -3.68 23.03 13.74
N LEU A 666 -4.94 23.00 14.14
CA LEU A 666 -5.63 24.20 14.57
C LEU A 666 -4.86 24.88 15.71
N ASN A 667 -4.26 24.12 16.62
CA ASN A 667 -3.37 24.63 17.66
C ASN A 667 -2.05 25.18 17.09
N LYS A 668 -1.31 24.40 16.31
CA LYS A 668 0.03 24.75 15.80
C LYS A 668 0.01 25.96 14.85
N TYR A 669 -0.98 26.06 13.96
CA TYR A 669 -0.99 27.04 12.88
C TYR A 669 -2.02 28.16 13.05
N LEU A 670 -3.13 27.93 13.77
CA LEU A 670 -4.10 28.99 14.11
C LEU A 670 -3.89 29.56 15.51
N GLY A 671 -2.92 29.01 16.26
CA GLY A 671 -2.58 29.40 17.63
C GLY A 671 -3.71 29.16 18.64
N LEU A 672 -4.72 28.33 18.31
CA LEU A 672 -5.87 28.04 19.20
C LEU A 672 -5.40 27.34 20.46
N ASP A 673 -5.76 27.87 21.64
CA ASP A 673 -5.48 27.17 22.88
C ASP A 673 -6.33 25.89 23.03
N LYS A 674 -5.97 25.02 23.97
CA LYS A 674 -6.68 23.74 24.18
C LYS A 674 -8.19 23.92 24.43
N LYS A 675 -8.61 25.00 25.09
CA LYS A 675 -10.02 25.28 25.38
C LYS A 675 -10.75 25.71 24.11
N GLN A 676 -10.15 26.58 23.31
CA GLN A 676 -10.65 27.03 22.02
C GLN A 676 -10.77 25.88 21.02
N CYS A 677 -9.74 25.03 20.90
CA CYS A 677 -9.81 23.83 20.08
C CYS A 677 -10.93 22.89 20.50
N LYS A 678 -11.14 22.71 21.81
CA LYS A 678 -12.24 21.89 22.34
C LYS A 678 -13.61 22.49 22.00
N ILE A 679 -13.78 23.80 22.14
CA ILE A 679 -15.02 24.50 21.75
C ILE A 679 -15.28 24.32 20.25
N LEU A 680 -14.27 24.56 19.41
CA LEU A 680 -14.40 24.43 17.96
C LEU A 680 -14.74 22.99 17.55
N SER A 681 -14.11 21.99 18.21
CA SER A 681 -14.34 20.57 17.93
C SER A 681 -15.74 20.09 18.31
N VAL A 682 -16.33 20.63 19.38
CA VAL A 682 -17.72 20.34 19.76
C VAL A 682 -18.70 21.03 18.82
N LYS A 683 -18.44 22.29 18.49
CA LYS A 683 -19.34 23.10 17.67
C LYS A 683 -19.38 22.63 16.20
N ARG A 684 -18.23 22.32 15.60
CA ARG A 684 -18.16 21.80 14.21
C ARG A 684 -18.85 20.46 14.00
N ALA A 685 -19.15 19.72 15.08
CA ALA A 685 -19.90 18.47 15.01
C ALA A 685 -21.41 18.68 14.89
N HIS A 686 -21.91 19.86 15.24
CA HIS A 686 -23.35 20.16 15.31
C HIS A 686 -23.74 21.37 14.45
N SER A 687 -22.77 22.10 13.92
CA SER A 687 -22.99 23.34 13.19
C SER A 687 -21.93 23.50 12.11
N LYS A 688 -22.37 23.93 10.92
CA LYS A 688 -21.47 24.35 9.86
C LYS A 688 -20.72 25.60 10.28
N ILE A 689 -19.46 25.70 9.90
CA ILE A 689 -18.65 26.92 10.08
C ILE A 689 -18.52 27.52 8.69
N CYS A 690 -19.26 28.60 8.43
CA CYS A 690 -19.44 29.07 7.06
C CYS A 690 -18.38 30.09 6.62
N ASP A 691 -17.72 30.75 7.58
CA ASP A 691 -16.65 31.70 7.32
C ASP A 691 -15.74 31.93 8.54
N LEU A 692 -14.69 32.73 8.34
CA LEU A 692 -13.71 33.07 9.36
C LEU A 692 -14.32 33.85 10.54
N GLU A 693 -15.37 34.63 10.31
CA GLU A 693 -16.07 35.39 11.36
C GLU A 693 -16.89 34.44 12.24
N ASP A 694 -17.62 33.49 11.64
CA ASP A 694 -18.33 32.44 12.37
C ASP A 694 -17.36 31.66 13.28
N MET A 695 -16.21 31.25 12.74
CA MET A 695 -15.18 30.56 13.51
C MET A 695 -14.69 31.41 14.69
N ARG A 696 -14.38 32.69 14.42
CA ARG A 696 -13.91 33.65 15.42
C ARG A 696 -14.90 33.79 16.56
N GLU A 697 -16.18 33.97 16.26
CA GLU A 697 -17.24 34.09 17.25
C GLU A 697 -17.43 32.80 18.04
N MET A 698 -17.35 31.65 17.36
CA MET A 698 -17.45 30.35 18.00
C MET A 698 -16.40 30.14 19.08
N VAL A 699 -15.14 30.54 18.84
CA VAL A 699 -14.01 30.35 19.78
C VAL A 699 -13.71 31.58 20.65
N GLY A 700 -14.48 32.66 20.52
CA GLY A 700 -14.36 33.85 21.36
C GLY A 700 -13.12 34.71 21.08
N ILE A 701 -12.68 34.80 19.83
CA ILE A 701 -11.56 35.67 19.44
C ILE A 701 -12.09 37.10 19.16
N GLY A 702 -11.45 38.13 19.73
CA GLY A 702 -11.85 39.52 19.50
C GLY A 702 -11.51 40.02 18.09
N LYS A 703 -12.42 40.77 17.44
CA LYS A 703 -12.25 41.34 16.08
C LYS A 703 -10.95 42.15 15.91
N ASN A 704 -10.53 42.86 16.95
CA ASN A 704 -9.35 43.73 16.91
C ASN A 704 -8.08 43.05 17.44
N SER A 705 -8.11 41.75 17.74
CA SER A 705 -6.94 41.05 18.27
C SER A 705 -5.86 40.91 17.18
N LYS A 706 -4.58 41.06 17.56
CA LYS A 706 -3.43 40.78 16.68
C LYS A 706 -3.54 39.38 16.06
N ARG A 707 -4.07 38.44 16.82
CA ARG A 707 -4.27 37.06 16.41
C ARG A 707 -5.32 36.91 15.31
N PHE A 708 -6.43 37.66 15.37
CA PHE A 708 -7.41 37.63 14.27
C PHE A 708 -6.85 38.24 12.99
N LYS A 709 -5.97 39.24 13.08
CA LYS A 709 -5.26 39.78 11.91
C LYS A 709 -4.37 38.74 11.24
N VAL A 710 -3.60 37.98 12.02
CA VAL A 710 -2.78 36.86 11.49
C VAL A 710 -3.66 35.79 10.84
N LEU A 711 -4.79 35.44 11.45
CA LEU A 711 -5.74 34.48 10.85
C LEU A 711 -6.34 35.00 9.55
N LYS A 712 -6.63 36.30 9.48
CA LYS A 712 -7.14 36.95 8.28
C LYS A 712 -6.09 36.98 7.17
N GLU A 713 -4.84 37.30 7.48
CA GLU A 713 -3.71 37.21 6.53
C GLU A 713 -3.50 35.77 6.04
N PHE A 714 -3.66 34.78 6.92
CA PHE A 714 -3.56 33.36 6.58
C PHE A 714 -4.73 32.88 5.70
N ASP A 715 -5.95 33.36 5.96
CA ASP A 715 -7.14 33.15 5.14
C ASP A 715 -7.04 33.86 3.78
N GLU A 716 -6.47 35.07 3.75
CA GLU A 716 -6.18 35.85 2.53
C GLU A 716 -5.11 35.16 1.66
N GLN A 717 -4.17 34.43 2.28
CA GLN A 717 -3.27 33.48 1.61
C GLN A 717 -3.97 32.20 1.13
N LYS A 718 -5.30 32.13 1.31
CA LYS A 718 -6.20 31.09 0.80
C LYS A 718 -5.93 29.70 1.38
N ARG A 719 -5.67 29.66 2.69
CA ARG A 719 -5.33 28.44 3.42
C ARG A 719 -6.42 27.92 4.34
N LEU A 720 -7.56 28.59 4.51
CA LEU A 720 -8.69 28.09 5.31
C LEU A 720 -9.87 27.77 4.40
N VAL A 721 -10.52 26.65 4.64
CA VAL A 721 -11.76 26.25 3.94
C VAL A 721 -12.88 26.07 4.95
N PHE A 722 -14.01 26.70 4.64
CA PHE A 722 -15.22 26.72 5.42
C PHE A 722 -16.33 25.95 4.72
N ASP A 723 -17.36 25.56 5.45
CA ASP A 723 -18.50 24.83 4.90
C ASP A 723 -19.32 25.76 3.98
N MET A 724 -19.69 25.28 2.79
CA MET A 724 -20.50 26.08 1.86
C MET A 724 -21.83 26.49 2.52
N LYS A 725 -22.16 27.79 2.46
CA LYS A 725 -23.52 28.30 2.71
C LYS A 725 -24.43 27.66 1.66
N ASN A 726 -25.44 26.90 2.09
CA ASN A 726 -26.50 26.52 1.16
C ASN A 726 -27.15 27.83 0.72
N ASN A 727 -26.95 28.25 -0.53
CA ASN A 727 -27.82 29.23 -1.17
C ASN A 727 -29.17 28.56 -1.47
N ASN A 728 -29.90 28.18 -0.42
CA ASN A 728 -31.31 27.88 -0.52
C ASN A 728 -32.06 29.13 -0.06
N GLY A 729 -32.27 29.99 -1.04
CA GLY A 729 -33.00 31.24 -0.90
C GLY A 729 -33.32 31.84 -2.25
N GLU A 730 -33.81 31.03 -3.19
CA GLU A 730 -34.79 31.41 -4.21
C GLU A 730 -35.24 30.14 -4.96
N TYR A 731 -36.42 29.67 -4.55
CA TYR A 731 -37.35 28.64 -5.08
C TYR A 731 -36.82 27.36 -5.75
#